data_AF-A0A024U089-F1
#
_entry.id   AF-A0A024U089-F1
#
_cell.length_a   1.000
_cell.length_b   1.000
_cell.length_c   1.000
_cell.angle_alpha   90.00
_cell.angle_beta   90.00
_cell.angle_gamma   90.00
#
_symmetry.space_group_name_H-M   'P 1'
#
loop_
_entity.id
_entity.type
_entity.pdbx_description
1 polymer ?
#
loop_
_entity_poly.entity_id
_entity_poly.type
_entity_poly.pdbx_seq_one_letter_code
_entity_poly.pdbx_strand_id
1 'polypeptide(L)'
;MDDELSTGVSFRGIDCVWTLAHAVHAAMEHDSVEVTIHSSLTHASVVPFVVDQLRHGHFYASFTILVTILERALYDQYAALHKGQKSNMILRDLLHSPTLHKHLPRGYMQVLHVLFLPSGLNIRNLVWHGFLAPFELPGCLNSLLLVLLADPCLQRDGCRRVAEQRTQHLPSMHPARVQWTWATFSDIALPASPTKDMCPSYAMVVKSRWGLLHEAMAAFASGRSLWSLFLAIPVLEHLVRCEFVVQNAPAVPTAMQFAQLKQYYSTLDGFGQRHQHQVLLARELFLPNADKDEMHNRLYESLPHSVLAACLDLFMAAAGPNIRAKLCHGELSLDTLHASPGYTSPDMTSLDVCAGLVLAVLVEILVPGSLLYTGSPLDSYECRFHPYNMVLQSLEQFEATLTTWIDMQPAFSYTASPSPAHADQAIWEWTAMNPASISAAATIQFTDKRSRMLSTATLAWDGSTTQFDSIPDAVATLLALLEKLSVSLATNHGSASRYLNHRSRDIQPSTTRSLELPRLNLITFHALPASACMLAVLDACQRLLNHSMARLRALRDVVVQGTARTSHRRSLVNQVLMAPCLSHIARLTGAIVEHQVGMAHDAGCIEGRVFDGVAEKLLQFIVALDDDKKSVDKQVHMALQFWNSKAIRGPICSSPWS
;
A
#
# COMPACT_ATOMS: atom_id res chain seq x y z
N MET A 1 -39.02 -57.30 4.83
CA MET A 1 -39.59 -56.04 5.34
C MET A 1 -38.44 -55.27 5.92
N ASP A 2 -37.83 -54.45 5.07
CA ASP A 2 -37.51 -53.05 5.36
C ASP A 2 -36.82 -52.55 4.09
N ASP A 3 -37.67 -52.05 3.20
CA ASP A 3 -37.32 -51.29 2.01
C ASP A 3 -36.70 -49.96 2.45
N GLU A 4 -35.37 -49.87 2.40
CA GLU A 4 -34.73 -48.57 2.24
C GLU A 4 -34.83 -48.16 0.77
N LEU A 5 -35.66 -47.14 0.54
CA LEU A 5 -35.76 -46.37 -0.70
C LEU A 5 -34.37 -45.84 -1.10
N SER A 6 -33.61 -46.63 -1.85
CA SER A 6 -32.47 -46.14 -2.60
C SER A 6 -32.97 -45.38 -3.82
N THR A 7 -33.19 -44.07 -3.69
CA THR A 7 -33.23 -43.15 -4.84
C THR A 7 -31.81 -43.00 -5.39
N GLY A 8 -31.25 -44.10 -5.88
CA GLY A 8 -29.96 -44.11 -6.59
C GLY A 8 -30.21 -43.71 -8.03
N VAL A 9 -30.11 -42.42 -8.34
CA VAL A 9 -29.95 -41.99 -9.74
C VAL A 9 -28.65 -42.62 -10.24
N SER A 10 -28.80 -43.68 -11.04
CA SER A 10 -27.68 -44.34 -11.73
C SER A 10 -27.20 -43.42 -12.86
N PHE A 11 -26.18 -42.61 -12.58
CA PHE A 11 -25.49 -41.79 -13.60
C PHE A 11 -24.67 -42.67 -14.55
N ARG A 12 -25.34 -43.35 -15.50
CA ARG A 12 -24.67 -44.00 -16.64
C ARG A 12 -24.23 -42.89 -17.62
N GLY A 13 -22.94 -42.87 -17.99
CA GLY A 13 -22.43 -42.00 -19.06
C GLY A 13 -21.61 -40.76 -18.64
N ILE A 14 -21.24 -40.63 -17.35
CA ILE A 14 -20.24 -39.63 -16.95
C ILE A 14 -18.84 -40.21 -17.21
N ASP A 15 -18.25 -39.79 -18.32
CA ASP A 15 -16.91 -40.19 -18.78
C ASP A 15 -15.84 -39.11 -18.52
N CYS A 16 -16.25 -37.85 -18.32
CA CYS A 16 -15.35 -36.72 -18.09
C CYS A 16 -16.04 -35.58 -17.33
N VAL A 17 -15.25 -34.55 -16.93
CA VAL A 17 -15.76 -33.38 -16.20
C VAL A 17 -16.81 -32.59 -16.99
N TRP A 18 -16.73 -32.62 -18.32
CA TRP A 18 -17.69 -31.94 -19.19
C TRP A 18 -19.08 -32.58 -19.13
N THR A 19 -19.17 -33.91 -19.24
CA THR A 19 -20.45 -34.64 -19.13
C THR A 19 -21.03 -34.54 -17.72
N LEU A 20 -20.18 -34.51 -16.69
CA LEU A 20 -20.61 -34.18 -15.32
C LEU A 20 -21.24 -32.79 -15.22
N ALA A 21 -20.58 -31.76 -15.76
CA ALA A 21 -21.09 -30.38 -15.71
C ALA A 21 -22.46 -30.26 -16.40
N HIS A 22 -22.63 -30.89 -17.56
CA HIS A 22 -23.91 -30.92 -18.27
C HIS A 22 -25.00 -31.67 -17.50
N ALA A 23 -24.69 -32.83 -16.92
CA ALA A 23 -25.65 -33.59 -16.14
C ALA A 23 -26.13 -32.80 -14.91
N VAL A 24 -25.20 -32.13 -14.22
CA VAL A 24 -25.51 -31.25 -13.09
C VAL A 24 -26.37 -30.06 -13.53
N HIS A 25 -26.01 -29.43 -14.66
CA HIS A 25 -26.77 -28.30 -15.19
C HIS A 25 -28.21 -28.69 -15.53
N ALA A 26 -28.41 -29.79 -16.25
CA ALA A 26 -29.73 -30.30 -16.60
C ALA A 26 -30.56 -30.64 -15.35
N ALA A 27 -29.96 -31.23 -14.32
CA ALA A 27 -30.64 -31.47 -13.05
C ALA A 27 -31.09 -30.16 -12.38
N MET A 28 -30.23 -29.14 -12.36
CA MET A 28 -30.53 -27.83 -11.77
C MET A 28 -31.55 -27.00 -12.56
N GLU A 29 -31.79 -27.30 -13.84
CA GLU A 29 -32.88 -26.69 -14.61
C GLU A 29 -34.26 -27.23 -14.18
N HIS A 30 -34.31 -28.46 -13.66
CA HIS A 30 -35.54 -29.10 -13.20
C HIS A 30 -35.81 -28.90 -11.71
N ASP A 31 -34.76 -28.84 -10.89
CA ASP A 31 -34.86 -28.74 -9.43
C ASP A 31 -34.42 -27.37 -8.91
N SER A 32 -35.15 -26.83 -7.92
CA SER A 32 -34.75 -25.58 -7.26
C SER A 32 -33.50 -25.79 -6.40
N VAL A 33 -32.47 -24.98 -6.62
CA VAL A 33 -31.24 -24.98 -5.79
C VAL A 33 -31.57 -24.48 -4.39
N GLU A 34 -31.46 -25.35 -3.39
CA GLU A 34 -31.59 -24.96 -1.98
C GLU A 34 -30.34 -24.19 -1.54
N VAL A 35 -30.42 -22.86 -1.40
CA VAL A 35 -29.23 -22.03 -1.18
C VAL A 35 -28.66 -22.15 0.25
N THR A 36 -29.49 -22.56 1.21
CA THR A 36 -29.14 -22.75 2.64
C THR A 36 -27.99 -23.75 2.84
N ILE A 37 -27.80 -24.69 1.91
CA ILE A 37 -26.70 -25.67 1.94
C ILE A 37 -25.31 -25.02 1.88
N HIS A 38 -25.23 -23.76 1.46
CA HIS A 38 -23.99 -22.98 1.38
C HIS A 38 -23.75 -22.09 2.60
N SER A 39 -24.63 -22.12 3.61
CA SER A 39 -24.67 -21.16 4.73
C SER A 39 -23.41 -21.05 5.57
N SER A 40 -22.53 -22.07 5.52
CA SER A 40 -21.30 -22.12 6.30
C SER A 40 -20.07 -21.60 5.54
N LEU A 41 -20.22 -21.22 4.27
CA LEU A 41 -19.15 -20.58 3.50
C LEU A 41 -18.92 -19.15 4.01
N THR A 42 -17.66 -18.70 3.92
CA THR A 42 -17.26 -17.32 4.24
C THR A 42 -18.08 -16.26 3.52
N HIS A 43 -18.40 -16.53 2.25
CA HIS A 43 -19.19 -15.63 1.39
C HIS A 43 -20.58 -16.21 1.09
N ALA A 44 -21.17 -16.95 2.03
CA ALA A 44 -22.48 -17.59 1.86
C ALA A 44 -23.60 -16.60 1.53
N SER A 45 -23.52 -15.38 2.09
CA SER A 45 -24.51 -14.32 1.97
C SER A 45 -24.80 -13.91 0.52
N VAL A 46 -23.84 -14.09 -0.39
CA VAL A 46 -24.00 -13.69 -1.80
C VAL A 46 -24.49 -14.81 -2.72
N VAL A 47 -24.50 -16.07 -2.26
CA VAL A 47 -24.91 -17.20 -3.10
C VAL A 47 -26.34 -17.04 -3.65
N PRO A 48 -27.36 -16.55 -2.89
CA PRO A 48 -28.69 -16.33 -3.43
C PRO A 48 -28.70 -15.35 -4.61
N PHE A 49 -27.93 -14.26 -4.50
CA PHE A 49 -27.77 -13.29 -5.58
C PHE A 49 -27.12 -13.93 -6.81
N VAL A 50 -26.05 -14.70 -6.62
CA VAL A 50 -25.36 -15.37 -7.75
C VAL A 50 -26.28 -16.37 -8.47
N VAL A 51 -27.09 -17.14 -7.73
CA VAL A 51 -28.08 -18.05 -8.32
C VAL A 51 -29.14 -17.28 -9.14
N ASP A 52 -29.57 -16.12 -8.66
CA ASP A 52 -30.48 -15.25 -9.42
C ASP A 52 -29.82 -14.71 -10.70
N GLN A 53 -28.57 -14.25 -10.64
CA GLN A 53 -27.83 -13.79 -11.81
C GLN A 53 -27.60 -14.91 -12.85
N LEU A 54 -27.36 -16.14 -12.39
CA LEU A 54 -27.24 -17.32 -13.23
C LEU A 54 -28.53 -17.56 -14.06
N ARG A 55 -29.71 -17.42 -13.44
CA ARG A 55 -31.01 -17.57 -14.13
C ARG A 55 -31.25 -16.52 -15.21
N HIS A 56 -30.68 -15.33 -15.04
CA HIS A 56 -30.75 -14.24 -16.00
C HIS A 56 -29.66 -14.32 -17.09
N GLY A 57 -28.84 -15.38 -17.10
CA GLY A 57 -27.82 -15.59 -18.13
C GLY A 57 -26.50 -14.87 -17.88
N HIS A 58 -26.26 -14.28 -16.69
CA HIS A 58 -24.99 -13.64 -16.35
C HIS A 58 -23.91 -14.68 -15.96
N PHE A 59 -23.66 -15.64 -16.87
CA PHE A 59 -22.77 -16.79 -16.63
C PHE A 59 -21.34 -16.37 -16.33
N TYR A 60 -20.84 -15.35 -17.02
CA TYR A 60 -19.48 -14.86 -16.88
C TYR A 60 -19.18 -14.33 -15.48
N ALA A 61 -19.98 -13.36 -15.03
CA ALA A 61 -19.78 -12.73 -13.73
C ALA A 61 -20.12 -13.68 -12.57
N SER A 62 -21.18 -14.49 -12.72
CA SER A 62 -21.52 -15.55 -11.75
C SER A 62 -20.35 -16.51 -11.56
N PHE A 63 -19.70 -16.93 -12.64
CA PHE A 63 -18.57 -17.87 -12.57
C PHE A 63 -17.38 -17.24 -11.87
N THR A 64 -17.06 -15.98 -12.19
CA THR A 64 -15.99 -15.21 -11.57
C THR A 64 -16.19 -15.11 -10.04
N ILE A 65 -17.43 -14.91 -9.58
CA ILE A 65 -17.74 -14.89 -8.15
C ILE A 65 -17.65 -16.31 -7.56
N LEU A 66 -18.26 -17.32 -8.18
CA LEU A 66 -18.26 -18.69 -7.65
C LEU A 66 -16.85 -19.25 -7.50
N VAL A 67 -15.97 -19.00 -8.47
CA VAL A 67 -14.57 -19.45 -8.36
C VAL A 67 -13.81 -18.71 -7.26
N THR A 68 -14.12 -17.44 -7.02
CA THR A 68 -13.59 -16.67 -5.88
C THR A 68 -14.08 -17.24 -4.55
N ILE A 69 -15.36 -17.60 -4.44
CA ILE A 69 -15.92 -18.26 -3.25
C ILE A 69 -15.25 -19.63 -3.04
N LEU A 70 -15.03 -20.39 -4.10
CA LEU A 70 -14.37 -21.69 -4.06
C LEU A 70 -12.90 -21.58 -3.61
N GLU A 71 -12.15 -20.64 -4.18
CA GLU A 71 -10.75 -20.40 -3.80
C GLU A 71 -10.66 -20.06 -2.31
N ARG A 72 -11.57 -19.20 -1.82
CA ARG A 72 -11.67 -18.87 -0.39
C ARG A 72 -12.04 -20.08 0.47
N ALA A 73 -13.04 -20.87 0.07
CA ALA A 73 -13.49 -22.06 0.80
C ALA A 73 -12.38 -23.12 0.93
N LEU A 74 -11.63 -23.37 -0.15
CA LEU A 74 -10.47 -24.26 -0.14
C LEU A 74 -9.36 -23.75 0.77
N TYR A 75 -9.12 -22.43 0.75
CA TYR A 75 -8.14 -21.80 1.63
C TYR A 75 -8.53 -21.90 3.10
N ASP A 76 -9.80 -21.63 3.44
CA ASP A 76 -10.32 -21.74 4.79
C ASP A 76 -10.22 -23.18 5.31
N GLN A 77 -10.55 -24.16 4.47
CA GLN A 77 -10.38 -25.57 4.81
C GLN A 77 -8.92 -25.93 5.05
N TYR A 78 -8.00 -25.47 4.18
CA TYR A 78 -6.57 -25.68 4.38
C TYR A 78 -6.10 -25.06 5.70
N ALA A 79 -6.53 -23.83 5.98
CA ALA A 79 -6.16 -23.10 7.19
C ALA A 79 -6.66 -23.78 8.46
N ALA A 80 -7.90 -24.28 8.46
CA ALA A 80 -8.48 -25.04 9.56
C ALA A 80 -7.65 -26.29 9.86
N LEU A 81 -7.20 -27.02 8.82
CA LEU A 81 -6.36 -28.21 8.96
C LEU A 81 -4.94 -27.89 9.50
N HIS A 82 -4.48 -26.64 9.38
CA HIS A 82 -3.18 -26.17 9.87
C HIS A 82 -3.29 -25.25 11.10
N LYS A 83 -4.33 -25.44 11.92
CA LYS A 83 -4.55 -24.68 13.18
C LYS A 83 -4.50 -23.16 12.99
N GLY A 84 -4.99 -22.66 11.85
CA GLY A 84 -5.01 -21.23 11.57
C GLY A 84 -3.65 -20.62 11.28
N GLN A 85 -2.62 -21.40 10.92
CA GLN A 85 -1.40 -20.81 10.36
C GLN A 85 -1.71 -20.09 9.05
N LYS A 86 -1.19 -18.86 8.90
CA LYS A 86 -1.35 -18.07 7.68
C LYS A 86 -0.27 -18.51 6.69
N SER A 87 -0.70 -19.03 5.55
CA SER A 87 0.15 -19.28 4.39
C SER A 87 -0.36 -18.44 3.23
N ASN A 88 0.53 -17.91 2.40
CA ASN A 88 0.18 -17.15 1.21
C ASN A 88 -0.04 -18.12 0.04
N MET A 89 -1.08 -18.94 0.15
CA MET A 89 -1.42 -19.93 -0.88
C MET A 89 -2.40 -19.35 -1.89
N ILE A 90 -2.06 -19.43 -3.17
CA ILE A 90 -3.01 -19.18 -4.26
C ILE A 90 -3.73 -20.48 -4.63
N LEU A 91 -4.81 -20.41 -5.44
CA LEU A 91 -5.55 -21.59 -5.89
C LEU A 91 -4.65 -22.73 -6.36
N ARG A 92 -3.63 -22.44 -7.19
CA ARG A 92 -2.71 -23.47 -7.67
C ARG A 92 -2.03 -24.23 -6.53
N ASP A 93 -1.60 -23.53 -5.49
CA ASP A 93 -0.91 -24.15 -4.35
C ASP A 93 -1.88 -25.00 -3.53
N LEU A 94 -3.13 -24.52 -3.37
CA LEU A 94 -4.22 -25.28 -2.74
C LEU A 94 -4.50 -26.57 -3.52
N LEU A 95 -4.51 -26.51 -4.84
CA LEU A 95 -4.71 -27.67 -5.72
C LEU A 95 -3.54 -28.66 -5.68
N HIS A 96 -2.35 -28.27 -5.28
CA HIS A 96 -1.23 -29.19 -5.08
C HIS A 96 -1.07 -29.65 -3.63
N SER A 97 -1.92 -29.18 -2.71
CA SER A 97 -1.83 -29.51 -1.29
C SER A 97 -2.15 -30.99 -1.04
N PRO A 98 -1.17 -31.79 -0.56
CA PRO A 98 -1.44 -33.18 -0.18
C PRO A 98 -2.43 -33.27 0.97
N THR A 99 -2.47 -32.24 1.82
CA THR A 99 -3.38 -32.16 2.97
C THR A 99 -4.84 -32.02 2.51
N LEU A 100 -5.11 -31.12 1.55
CA LEU A 100 -6.46 -31.01 0.97
C LEU A 100 -6.82 -32.27 0.18
N HIS A 101 -5.87 -32.84 -0.59
CA HIS A 101 -6.13 -34.04 -1.36
C HIS A 101 -6.58 -35.24 -0.52
N LYS A 102 -6.02 -35.41 0.68
CA LYS A 102 -6.43 -36.46 1.62
C LYS A 102 -7.77 -36.18 2.31
N HIS A 103 -8.19 -34.92 2.35
CA HIS A 103 -9.37 -34.50 3.11
C HIS A 103 -10.64 -34.36 2.25
N LEU A 104 -10.46 -33.97 0.98
CA LEU A 104 -11.56 -33.80 0.04
C LEU A 104 -12.06 -35.16 -0.47
N PRO A 105 -13.34 -35.26 -0.91
CA PRO A 105 -13.90 -36.48 -1.46
C PRO A 105 -13.10 -37.04 -2.64
N ARG A 106 -13.15 -38.35 -2.83
CA ARG A 106 -12.51 -39.02 -3.97
C ARG A 106 -13.07 -38.46 -5.28
N GLY A 107 -12.19 -38.09 -6.21
CA GLY A 107 -12.59 -37.49 -7.49
C GLY A 107 -12.65 -35.95 -7.46
N TYR A 108 -12.84 -35.34 -6.29
CA TYR A 108 -13.03 -33.89 -6.16
C TYR A 108 -11.81 -33.11 -6.67
N MET A 109 -10.61 -33.50 -6.23
CA MET A 109 -9.36 -32.87 -6.71
C MET A 109 -9.12 -33.09 -8.20
N GLN A 110 -9.51 -34.24 -8.75
CA GLN A 110 -9.40 -34.50 -10.19
C GLN A 110 -10.29 -33.54 -10.99
N VAL A 111 -11.52 -33.28 -10.54
CA VAL A 111 -12.41 -32.28 -11.16
C VAL A 111 -11.76 -30.90 -11.09
N LEU A 112 -11.29 -30.48 -9.92
CA LEU A 112 -10.62 -29.18 -9.76
C LEU A 112 -9.37 -29.05 -10.61
N HIS A 113 -8.57 -30.11 -10.74
CA HIS A 113 -7.35 -30.13 -11.58
C HIS A 113 -7.69 -29.93 -13.05
N VAL A 114 -8.71 -30.64 -13.55
CA VAL A 114 -9.18 -30.47 -14.94
C VAL A 114 -9.70 -29.06 -15.18
N LEU A 115 -10.41 -28.46 -14.23
CA LEU A 115 -10.94 -27.11 -14.39
C LEU A 115 -9.83 -26.04 -14.30
N PHE A 116 -8.94 -26.12 -13.30
CA PHE A 116 -8.18 -24.95 -12.86
C PHE A 116 -6.66 -25.04 -13.02
N LEU A 117 -6.09 -26.22 -13.26
CA LEU A 117 -4.64 -26.30 -13.50
C LEU A 117 -4.29 -25.93 -14.94
N PRO A 118 -3.06 -25.45 -15.20
CA PRO A 118 -2.54 -25.23 -16.55
C PRO A 118 -2.51 -26.50 -17.44
N SER A 119 -2.48 -27.68 -16.82
CA SER A 119 -2.59 -28.96 -17.52
C SER A 119 -4.03 -29.34 -17.92
N GLY A 120 -5.03 -28.62 -17.40
CA GLY A 120 -6.45 -28.74 -17.74
C GLY A 120 -6.93 -27.52 -18.54
N LEU A 121 -8.13 -27.04 -18.22
CA LEU A 121 -8.74 -25.88 -18.89
C LEU A 121 -8.15 -24.55 -18.42
N ASN A 122 -7.65 -24.48 -17.18
CA ASN A 122 -7.21 -23.24 -16.54
C ASN A 122 -8.30 -22.14 -16.57
N ILE A 123 -9.57 -22.54 -16.48
CA ILE A 123 -10.73 -21.70 -16.83
C ILE A 123 -10.83 -20.44 -15.97
N ARG A 124 -10.43 -20.54 -14.69
CA ARG A 124 -10.37 -19.42 -13.74
C ARG A 124 -9.52 -18.28 -14.30
N ASN A 125 -8.32 -18.60 -14.80
CA ASN A 125 -7.41 -17.61 -15.32
C ASN A 125 -7.86 -17.09 -16.68
N LEU A 126 -8.45 -17.94 -17.53
CA LEU A 126 -9.03 -17.51 -18.80
C LEU A 126 -10.13 -16.46 -18.60
N VAL A 127 -10.99 -16.65 -17.60
CA VAL A 127 -12.06 -15.70 -17.26
C VAL A 127 -11.51 -14.45 -16.57
N TRP A 128 -10.79 -14.58 -15.45
CA TRP A 128 -10.32 -13.41 -14.68
C TRP A 128 -9.40 -12.48 -15.46
N HIS A 129 -8.57 -13.03 -16.35
CA HIS A 129 -7.68 -12.23 -17.21
C HIS A 129 -8.38 -11.74 -18.48
N GLY A 130 -9.67 -12.04 -18.65
CA GLY A 130 -10.44 -11.55 -19.78
C GLY A 130 -10.06 -12.18 -21.13
N PHE A 131 -9.42 -13.35 -21.17
CA PHE A 131 -9.17 -14.06 -22.43
C PHE A 131 -10.47 -14.57 -23.07
N LEU A 132 -11.41 -15.03 -22.25
CA LEU A 132 -12.75 -15.42 -22.73
C LEU A 132 -13.69 -14.22 -22.81
N ALA A 133 -14.47 -14.18 -23.87
CA ALA A 133 -15.65 -13.36 -23.99
C ALA A 133 -16.83 -13.98 -23.20
N PRO A 134 -17.80 -13.18 -22.73
CA PRO A 134 -18.97 -13.65 -21.99
C PRO A 134 -19.72 -14.81 -22.65
N PHE A 135 -19.92 -14.75 -23.96
CA PHE A 135 -20.67 -15.77 -24.71
C PHE A 135 -19.92 -17.10 -24.87
N GLU A 136 -18.61 -17.13 -24.59
CA GLU A 136 -17.79 -18.34 -24.69
C GLU A 136 -17.86 -19.20 -23.41
N LEU A 137 -18.42 -18.67 -22.32
CA LEU A 137 -18.49 -19.37 -21.05
C LEU A 137 -19.83 -20.10 -20.89
N PRO A 138 -19.85 -21.45 -20.87
CA PRO A 138 -21.08 -22.21 -20.73
C PRO A 138 -21.63 -22.15 -19.29
N GLY A 139 -22.96 -22.05 -19.16
CA GLY A 139 -23.66 -22.03 -17.87
C GLY A 139 -23.43 -23.30 -17.03
N CYS A 140 -23.18 -24.44 -17.66
CA CYS A 140 -23.00 -25.71 -16.96
C CYS A 140 -21.80 -25.73 -15.99
N LEU A 141 -20.77 -24.92 -16.25
CA LEU A 141 -19.64 -24.79 -15.33
C LEU A 141 -20.04 -24.06 -14.04
N ASN A 142 -20.95 -23.10 -14.10
CA ASN A 142 -21.49 -22.43 -12.90
C ASN A 142 -22.26 -23.42 -12.02
N SER A 143 -23.13 -24.21 -12.65
CA SER A 143 -23.89 -25.28 -11.99
C SER A 143 -22.96 -26.28 -11.29
N LEU A 144 -21.89 -26.70 -11.97
CA LEU A 144 -20.87 -27.56 -11.38
C LEU A 144 -20.20 -26.91 -10.16
N LEU A 145 -19.81 -25.63 -10.24
CA LEU A 145 -19.20 -24.94 -9.10
C LEU A 145 -20.13 -24.82 -7.90
N LEU A 146 -21.43 -24.56 -8.11
CA LEU A 146 -22.43 -24.53 -7.04
C LEU A 146 -22.51 -25.88 -6.33
N VAL A 147 -22.58 -26.98 -7.08
CA VAL A 147 -22.61 -28.33 -6.49
C VAL A 147 -21.31 -28.67 -5.74
N LEU A 148 -20.15 -28.30 -6.30
CA LEU A 148 -18.87 -28.47 -5.62
C LEU A 148 -18.83 -27.69 -4.29
N LEU A 149 -19.28 -26.44 -4.31
CA LEU A 149 -19.36 -25.60 -3.12
C LEU A 149 -20.30 -26.16 -2.06
N ALA A 150 -21.38 -26.83 -2.44
CA ALA A 150 -22.32 -27.46 -1.52
C ALA A 150 -21.75 -28.66 -0.74
N ASP A 151 -20.57 -29.17 -1.09
CA ASP A 151 -20.01 -30.35 -0.44
C ASP A 151 -19.75 -30.10 1.07
N PRO A 152 -20.23 -30.98 1.97
CA PRO A 152 -20.06 -30.83 3.41
C PRO A 152 -18.62 -30.67 3.89
N CYS A 153 -17.62 -31.12 3.10
CA CYS A 153 -16.21 -30.94 3.43
C CYS A 153 -15.77 -29.47 3.43
N LEU A 154 -16.49 -28.59 2.71
CA LEU A 154 -16.26 -27.14 2.66
C LEU A 154 -17.17 -26.35 3.61
N GLN A 155 -18.24 -26.96 4.13
CA GLN A 155 -19.32 -26.29 4.89
C GLN A 155 -19.15 -26.32 6.43
N ARG A 156 -17.92 -26.39 6.97
CA ARG A 156 -17.73 -26.55 8.43
C ARG A 156 -17.67 -25.22 9.19
N ASP A 157 -18.34 -25.15 10.35
CA ASP A 157 -18.37 -23.97 11.25
C ASP A 157 -16.98 -23.43 11.65
N GLY A 158 -15.97 -24.30 11.68
CA GLY A 158 -14.58 -23.91 11.95
C GLY A 158 -13.97 -23.01 10.86
N CYS A 159 -14.40 -23.15 9.61
CA CYS A 159 -13.93 -22.35 8.48
C CYS A 159 -14.36 -20.89 8.62
N ARG A 160 -15.63 -20.63 8.98
CA ARG A 160 -16.18 -19.27 9.08
C ARG A 160 -15.44 -18.38 10.09
N ARG A 161 -15.14 -18.88 11.30
CA ARG A 161 -14.40 -18.11 12.31
C ARG A 161 -12.97 -17.79 11.91
N VAL A 162 -12.29 -18.72 11.22
CA VAL A 162 -10.94 -18.49 10.68
C VAL A 162 -10.98 -17.50 9.52
N ALA A 163 -12.07 -17.48 8.76
CA ALA A 163 -12.25 -16.64 7.59
C ALA A 163 -12.57 -15.18 7.92
N GLU A 164 -13.48 -14.90 8.86
CA GLU A 164 -13.81 -13.53 9.31
C GLU A 164 -12.57 -12.80 9.87
N GLN A 165 -11.65 -13.52 10.50
CA GLN A 165 -10.37 -12.96 10.97
C GLN A 165 -9.38 -12.64 9.84
N ARG A 166 -9.65 -13.10 8.61
CA ARG A 166 -8.69 -13.07 7.48
C ARG A 166 -9.17 -12.28 6.28
N THR A 167 -10.42 -11.81 6.27
CA THR A 167 -10.84 -10.82 5.28
C THR A 167 -10.00 -9.56 5.44
N GLN A 168 -9.42 -9.10 4.34
CA GLN A 168 -8.55 -7.93 4.31
C GLN A 168 -9.37 -6.66 4.09
N HIS A 169 -8.92 -5.58 4.71
CA HIS A 169 -9.44 -4.25 4.41
C HIS A 169 -8.68 -3.62 3.24
N LEU A 170 -9.37 -2.78 2.48
CA LEU A 170 -8.74 -1.89 1.52
C LEU A 170 -8.04 -0.75 2.28
N PRO A 171 -6.90 -0.24 1.78
CA PRO A 171 -6.31 0.97 2.33
C PRO A 171 -7.29 2.14 2.20
N SER A 172 -7.13 3.17 3.03
CA SER A 172 -7.98 4.36 2.96
C SER A 172 -7.75 5.12 1.65
N MET A 173 -8.80 5.25 0.86
CA MET A 173 -8.81 6.03 -0.39
C MET A 173 -9.65 7.28 -0.15
N HIS A 174 -9.01 8.41 0.14
CA HIS A 174 -9.72 9.66 0.45
C HIS A 174 -10.48 10.21 -0.78
N PRO A 175 -11.81 10.39 -0.74
CA PRO A 175 -12.61 10.85 -1.88
C PRO A 175 -12.27 12.28 -2.33
N ALA A 176 -11.98 13.21 -1.42
CA ALA A 176 -11.71 14.62 -1.76
C ALA A 176 -10.51 14.85 -2.72
N ARG A 177 -9.67 13.84 -2.96
CA ARG A 177 -8.55 13.90 -3.93
C ARG A 177 -8.90 13.27 -5.28
N VAL A 178 -10.08 12.65 -5.39
CA VAL A 178 -10.67 12.15 -6.62
C VAL A 178 -11.91 13.00 -6.84
N GLN A 179 -11.78 14.12 -7.56
CA GLN A 179 -12.81 15.16 -7.66
C GLN A 179 -14.08 14.74 -8.45
N TRP A 180 -14.30 13.45 -8.68
CA TRP A 180 -15.40 12.98 -9.52
C TRP A 180 -16.53 12.48 -8.65
N THR A 181 -17.70 13.02 -8.92
CA THR A 181 -18.93 12.49 -8.36
C THR A 181 -19.49 11.47 -9.35
N TRP A 182 -20.39 10.60 -8.90
CA TRP A 182 -21.20 9.78 -9.81
C TRP A 182 -21.84 10.62 -10.94
N ALA A 183 -22.18 11.89 -10.67
CA ALA A 183 -22.69 12.81 -11.69
C ALA A 183 -21.73 12.95 -12.90
N THR A 184 -20.42 12.92 -12.67
CA THR A 184 -19.39 12.96 -13.72
C THR A 184 -19.46 11.73 -14.62
N PHE A 185 -19.83 10.55 -14.10
CA PHE A 185 -19.97 9.33 -14.91
C PHE A 185 -21.35 9.16 -15.53
N SER A 186 -22.42 9.67 -14.89
CA SER A 186 -23.76 9.62 -15.48
C SER A 186 -23.87 10.43 -16.78
N ASP A 187 -23.02 11.45 -16.92
CA ASP A 187 -22.94 12.28 -18.13
C ASP A 187 -22.15 11.61 -19.26
N ILE A 188 -21.38 10.55 -18.96
CA ILE A 188 -20.60 9.79 -19.94
C ILE A 188 -21.52 8.75 -20.60
N ALA A 189 -22.22 9.17 -21.66
CA ALA A 189 -23.03 8.28 -22.46
C ALA A 189 -22.16 7.41 -23.38
N LEU A 190 -21.84 6.18 -22.95
CA LEU A 190 -21.27 5.19 -23.87
C LEU A 190 -22.29 4.82 -24.95
N PRO A 191 -21.87 4.68 -26.23
CA PRO A 191 -22.79 4.27 -27.27
C PRO A 191 -23.31 2.84 -27.02
N ALA A 192 -24.51 2.55 -27.51
CA ALA A 192 -25.15 1.23 -27.36
C ALA A 192 -24.31 0.08 -27.95
N SER A 193 -23.44 0.39 -28.91
CA SER A 193 -22.45 -0.52 -29.48
C SER A 193 -21.14 0.24 -29.76
N PRO A 194 -19.99 -0.44 -29.84
CA PRO A 194 -18.75 0.22 -30.25
C PRO A 194 -18.94 0.89 -31.62
N THR A 195 -18.71 2.19 -31.71
CA THR A 195 -18.86 2.97 -32.96
C THR A 195 -17.51 3.19 -33.62
N LYS A 196 -17.52 3.67 -34.88
CA LYS A 196 -16.30 4.08 -35.60
C LYS A 196 -15.64 5.33 -35.01
N ASP A 197 -16.37 6.06 -34.18
CA ASP A 197 -15.91 7.29 -33.52
C ASP A 197 -15.11 6.99 -32.24
N MET A 198 -15.20 5.75 -31.72
CA MET A 198 -14.23 5.22 -30.77
C MET A 198 -12.91 4.97 -31.49
N CYS A 199 -11.78 4.99 -30.77
CA CYS A 199 -10.50 4.66 -31.40
C CYS A 199 -10.59 3.27 -32.06
N PRO A 200 -10.46 3.17 -33.40
CA PRO A 200 -10.81 1.95 -34.16
C PRO A 200 -10.04 0.71 -33.70
N SER A 201 -8.84 0.92 -33.15
CA SER A 201 -7.99 -0.10 -32.55
C SER A 201 -8.64 -0.82 -31.37
N TYR A 202 -9.51 -0.16 -30.61
CA TYR A 202 -10.14 -0.74 -29.41
C TYR A 202 -11.59 -1.18 -29.62
N ALA A 203 -12.31 -0.56 -30.57
CA ALA A 203 -13.71 -0.90 -30.84
C ALA A 203 -13.90 -2.39 -31.18
N MET A 204 -12.97 -2.97 -31.96
CA MET A 204 -12.97 -4.40 -32.28
C MET A 204 -12.50 -5.27 -31.12
N VAL A 205 -11.55 -4.77 -30.33
CA VAL A 205 -10.96 -5.50 -29.18
C VAL A 205 -11.97 -5.66 -28.03
N VAL A 206 -12.83 -4.65 -27.81
CA VAL A 206 -13.82 -4.63 -26.73
C VAL A 206 -15.19 -5.17 -27.15
N LYS A 207 -15.47 -5.32 -28.45
CA LYS A 207 -16.82 -5.61 -28.97
C LYS A 207 -17.53 -6.77 -28.26
N SER A 208 -16.85 -7.88 -28.06
CA SER A 208 -17.41 -9.06 -27.40
C SER A 208 -17.64 -8.89 -25.90
N ARG A 209 -17.05 -7.86 -25.28
CA ARG A 209 -17.11 -7.55 -23.85
C ARG A 209 -17.87 -6.26 -23.56
N TRP A 210 -18.44 -5.62 -24.58
CA TRP A 210 -19.14 -4.34 -24.46
C TRP A 210 -20.31 -4.39 -23.48
N GLY A 211 -21.04 -5.51 -23.47
CA GLY A 211 -22.14 -5.74 -22.51
C GLY A 211 -21.67 -5.71 -21.06
N LEU A 212 -20.48 -6.27 -20.75
CA LEU A 212 -19.93 -6.23 -19.38
C LEU A 212 -19.60 -4.81 -18.96
N LEU A 213 -19.10 -3.97 -19.87
CA LEU A 213 -18.78 -2.58 -19.56
C LEU A 213 -20.04 -1.76 -19.26
N HIS A 214 -21.08 -1.88 -20.10
CA HIS A 214 -22.38 -1.25 -19.85
C HIS A 214 -22.98 -1.68 -18.52
N GLU A 215 -22.94 -2.99 -18.24
CA GLU A 215 -23.44 -3.53 -17.00
C GLU A 215 -22.61 -3.06 -15.79
N ALA A 216 -21.29 -2.94 -15.93
CA ALA A 216 -20.42 -2.42 -14.88
C ALA A 216 -20.75 -0.96 -14.55
N MET A 217 -20.95 -0.12 -15.56
CA MET A 217 -21.35 1.28 -15.37
C MET A 217 -22.72 1.38 -14.69
N ALA A 218 -23.70 0.57 -15.11
CA ALA A 218 -25.03 0.51 -14.48
C ALA A 218 -24.97 -0.04 -13.04
N ALA A 219 -24.07 -0.99 -12.77
CA ALA A 219 -23.82 -1.51 -11.44
C ALA A 219 -23.28 -0.41 -10.53
N PHE A 220 -22.24 0.30 -10.96
CA PHE A 220 -21.69 1.44 -10.23
C PHE A 220 -22.74 2.53 -10.01
N ALA A 221 -23.54 2.85 -11.04
CA ALA A 221 -24.67 3.77 -10.98
C ALA A 221 -25.66 3.49 -9.85
N SER A 222 -25.88 2.20 -9.60
CA SER A 222 -26.83 1.71 -8.61
C SER A 222 -26.20 1.47 -7.24
N GLY A 223 -24.99 1.98 -7.01
CA GLY A 223 -24.25 1.80 -5.75
C GLY A 223 -23.67 0.38 -5.57
N ARG A 224 -23.69 -0.45 -6.62
CA ARG A 224 -23.19 -1.83 -6.60
C ARG A 224 -21.73 -1.88 -7.08
N SER A 225 -20.85 -1.16 -6.39
CA SER A 225 -19.42 -1.01 -6.72
C SER A 225 -18.70 -2.36 -6.83
N LEU A 226 -19.03 -3.31 -5.97
CA LEU A 226 -18.43 -4.64 -6.02
C LEU A 226 -18.80 -5.40 -7.31
N TRP A 227 -20.08 -5.36 -7.70
CA TRP A 227 -20.56 -5.97 -8.95
C TRP A 227 -19.90 -5.31 -10.16
N SER A 228 -19.78 -3.98 -10.15
CA SER A 228 -19.05 -3.22 -11.16
C SER A 228 -17.60 -3.73 -11.33
N LEU A 229 -16.88 -3.98 -10.23
CA LEU A 229 -15.49 -4.44 -10.30
C LEU A 229 -15.35 -5.84 -10.92
N PHE A 230 -16.24 -6.79 -10.57
CA PHE A 230 -16.25 -8.14 -11.15
C PHE A 230 -16.48 -8.13 -12.67
N LEU A 231 -17.24 -7.16 -13.17
CA LEU A 231 -17.51 -6.97 -14.59
C LEU A 231 -16.39 -6.21 -15.30
N ALA A 232 -15.89 -5.14 -14.69
CA ALA A 232 -14.97 -4.18 -15.32
C ALA A 232 -13.51 -4.67 -15.37
N ILE A 233 -13.00 -5.32 -14.30
CA ILE A 233 -11.59 -5.70 -14.22
C ILE A 233 -11.15 -6.65 -15.36
N PRO A 234 -11.91 -7.71 -15.71
CA PRO A 234 -11.53 -8.58 -16.82
C PRO A 234 -11.49 -7.85 -18.17
N VAL A 235 -12.39 -6.88 -18.37
CA VAL A 235 -12.41 -6.02 -19.58
C VAL A 235 -11.17 -5.14 -19.61
N LEU A 236 -10.82 -4.52 -18.49
CA LEU A 236 -9.64 -3.66 -18.38
C LEU A 236 -8.36 -4.45 -18.63
N GLU A 237 -8.21 -5.61 -18.00
CA GLU A 237 -7.01 -6.44 -18.16
C GLU A 237 -6.83 -6.93 -19.60
N HIS A 238 -7.93 -7.25 -20.30
CA HIS A 238 -7.89 -7.56 -21.73
C HIS A 238 -7.44 -6.37 -22.58
N LEU A 239 -7.99 -5.18 -22.34
CA LEU A 239 -7.61 -3.97 -23.08
C LEU A 239 -6.15 -3.59 -22.85
N VAL A 240 -5.70 -3.56 -21.60
CA VAL A 240 -4.30 -3.26 -21.25
C VAL A 240 -3.36 -4.28 -21.86
N ARG A 241 -3.73 -5.57 -21.93
CA ARG A 241 -2.93 -6.60 -22.60
C ARG A 241 -2.80 -6.32 -24.09
N CYS A 242 -3.90 -6.03 -24.77
CA CYS A 242 -3.87 -5.74 -26.19
C CYS A 242 -2.99 -4.52 -26.47
N GLU A 243 -3.14 -3.47 -25.65
CA GLU A 243 -2.31 -2.27 -25.75
C GLU A 243 -0.83 -2.56 -25.49
N PHE A 244 -0.53 -3.30 -24.44
CA PHE A 244 0.83 -3.72 -24.10
C PHE A 244 1.52 -4.40 -25.30
N VAL A 245 0.83 -5.32 -25.96
CA VAL A 245 1.40 -6.06 -27.10
C VAL A 245 1.57 -5.16 -28.32
N VAL A 246 0.62 -4.26 -28.60
CA VAL A 246 0.70 -3.32 -29.72
C VAL A 246 1.87 -2.35 -29.53
N GLN A 247 1.97 -1.75 -28.35
CA GLN A 247 2.97 -0.71 -28.08
C GLN A 247 4.38 -1.28 -27.99
N ASN A 248 4.55 -2.49 -27.46
CA ASN A 248 5.85 -3.14 -27.32
C ASN A 248 6.25 -4.03 -28.52
N ALA A 249 5.54 -3.95 -29.65
CA ALA A 249 5.94 -4.66 -30.85
C ALA A 249 7.24 -4.07 -31.45
N PRO A 250 8.14 -4.90 -32.04
CA PRO A 250 8.07 -6.36 -32.17
C PRO A 250 8.70 -7.14 -31.00
N ALA A 251 9.23 -6.46 -29.97
CA ALA A 251 9.90 -7.10 -28.83
C ALA A 251 8.97 -8.05 -28.06
N VAL A 252 7.67 -7.73 -28.01
CA VAL A 252 6.63 -8.59 -27.45
C VAL A 252 5.87 -9.31 -28.58
N PRO A 253 5.78 -10.66 -28.56
CA PRO A 253 5.05 -11.41 -29.59
C PRO A 253 3.54 -11.13 -29.59
N THR A 254 2.96 -10.98 -30.79
CA THR A 254 1.49 -10.79 -30.97
C THR A 254 0.66 -11.90 -30.31
N ALA A 255 1.20 -13.12 -30.27
CA ALA A 255 0.55 -14.27 -29.65
C ALA A 255 0.26 -14.07 -28.15
N MET A 256 0.93 -13.13 -27.47
CA MET A 256 0.66 -12.80 -26.07
C MET A 256 -0.72 -12.16 -25.86
N GLN A 257 -1.38 -11.67 -26.92
CA GLN A 257 -2.78 -11.21 -26.85
C GLN A 257 -3.75 -12.35 -26.53
N PHE A 258 -3.37 -13.60 -26.82
CA PHE A 258 -4.20 -14.78 -26.70
C PHE A 258 -3.68 -15.72 -25.61
N ALA A 259 -4.58 -16.54 -25.05
CA ALA A 259 -4.18 -17.59 -24.13
C ALA A 259 -3.42 -18.68 -24.90
N GLN A 260 -2.20 -18.98 -24.45
CA GLN A 260 -1.35 -20.00 -25.06
C GLN A 260 -1.27 -21.25 -24.19
N LEU A 261 -1.37 -22.42 -24.82
CA LEU A 261 -1.25 -23.70 -24.13
C LEU A 261 0.13 -23.86 -23.51
N LYS A 262 0.19 -24.32 -22.25
CA LYS A 262 1.41 -24.61 -21.50
C LYS A 262 2.37 -23.41 -21.30
N GLN A 263 1.89 -22.18 -21.50
CA GLN A 263 2.65 -20.97 -21.20
C GLN A 263 2.04 -20.22 -20.02
N TYR A 264 2.86 -19.42 -19.34
CA TYR A 264 2.35 -18.45 -18.39
C TYR A 264 1.63 -17.31 -19.11
N TYR A 265 0.54 -16.85 -18.53
CA TYR A 265 -0.22 -15.72 -19.08
C TYR A 265 0.40 -14.40 -18.62
N SER A 266 0.27 -13.39 -19.46
CA SER A 266 0.55 -12.01 -19.04
C SER A 266 -0.60 -11.49 -18.20
N THR A 267 -0.26 -10.84 -17.08
CA THR A 267 -1.24 -10.45 -16.06
C THR A 267 -1.09 -9.00 -15.63
N LEU A 268 -2.19 -8.40 -15.21
CA LEU A 268 -2.22 -7.00 -14.77
C LEU A 268 -1.43 -6.76 -13.48
N ASP A 269 -1.53 -7.69 -12.53
CA ASP A 269 -0.74 -7.72 -11.32
C ASP A 269 0.31 -8.84 -11.35
N GLY A 270 1.32 -8.70 -10.51
CA GLY A 270 2.38 -9.68 -10.36
C GLY A 270 2.26 -10.54 -9.10
N PHE A 271 1.07 -10.80 -8.58
CA PHE A 271 0.94 -11.44 -7.27
C PHE A 271 1.60 -12.83 -7.23
N GLY A 272 2.47 -13.07 -6.23
CA GLY A 272 3.13 -14.34 -5.95
C GLY A 272 4.22 -14.80 -6.94
N GLN A 273 4.24 -14.33 -8.20
CA GLN A 273 5.06 -14.95 -9.26
C GLN A 273 5.68 -14.00 -10.30
N ARG A 274 5.98 -12.74 -9.95
CA ARG A 274 6.55 -11.72 -10.87
C ARG A 274 7.75 -12.16 -11.71
N HIS A 275 8.50 -13.17 -11.26
CA HIS A 275 9.70 -13.68 -11.91
C HIS A 275 9.43 -14.79 -12.94
N GLN A 276 8.18 -15.24 -13.10
CA GLN A 276 7.83 -16.37 -13.97
C GLN A 276 7.10 -15.95 -15.25
N HIS A 277 6.57 -14.73 -15.29
CA HIS A 277 5.70 -14.28 -16.36
C HIS A 277 5.74 -12.76 -16.55
N GLN A 278 5.28 -12.30 -17.71
CA GLN A 278 5.16 -10.87 -18.00
C GLN A 278 4.07 -10.24 -17.15
N VAL A 279 4.44 -9.25 -16.34
CA VAL A 279 3.49 -8.36 -15.65
C VAL A 279 3.27 -7.13 -16.53
N LEU A 280 2.03 -6.88 -16.94
CA LEU A 280 1.71 -5.89 -17.99
C LEU A 280 2.14 -4.47 -17.61
N LEU A 281 2.03 -4.11 -16.34
CA LEU A 281 2.37 -2.78 -15.81
C LEU A 281 3.79 -2.71 -15.24
N ALA A 282 4.58 -3.78 -15.32
CA ALA A 282 5.99 -3.71 -14.93
C ALA A 282 6.74 -2.77 -15.88
N ARG A 283 7.64 -1.95 -15.34
CA ARG A 283 8.44 -1.01 -16.12
C ARG A 283 9.38 -1.69 -17.10
N GLU A 284 9.77 -2.92 -16.79
CA GLU A 284 10.66 -3.72 -17.63
C GLU A 284 9.93 -4.90 -18.25
N LEU A 285 10.29 -5.19 -19.50
CA LEU A 285 9.85 -6.36 -20.23
C LEU A 285 10.54 -7.61 -19.67
N PHE A 286 9.78 -8.68 -19.55
CA PHE A 286 10.28 -10.00 -19.17
C PHE A 286 10.81 -10.71 -20.42
N LEU A 287 12.05 -10.38 -20.80
CA LEU A 287 12.75 -10.97 -21.94
C LEU A 287 14.01 -11.69 -21.44
N PRO A 288 14.03 -13.04 -21.39
CA PRO A 288 15.13 -13.81 -20.80
C PRO A 288 16.52 -13.57 -21.43
N ASN A 289 16.59 -12.98 -22.64
CA ASN A 289 17.82 -12.84 -23.43
C ASN A 289 17.94 -11.48 -24.16
N ALA A 290 17.27 -10.41 -23.71
CA ALA A 290 17.35 -9.10 -24.38
C ALA A 290 18.49 -8.23 -23.82
N ASP A 291 19.06 -7.37 -24.67
CA ASP A 291 19.96 -6.31 -24.24
C ASP A 291 19.20 -5.30 -23.36
N LYS A 292 19.88 -4.73 -22.35
CA LYS A 292 19.26 -3.85 -21.33
C LYS A 292 18.48 -2.66 -21.90
N ASP A 293 18.87 -2.18 -23.08
CA ASP A 293 18.24 -1.03 -23.74
C ASP A 293 16.90 -1.37 -24.42
N GLU A 294 16.63 -2.65 -24.72
CA GLU A 294 15.36 -3.12 -25.30
C GLU A 294 14.34 -3.55 -24.24
N MET A 295 14.67 -3.42 -22.96
CA MET A 295 13.84 -3.93 -21.86
C MET A 295 12.77 -2.96 -21.36
N HIS A 296 12.56 -1.79 -21.96
CA HIS A 296 11.58 -0.82 -21.45
C HIS A 296 10.15 -1.11 -21.92
N ASN A 297 9.18 -1.02 -20.99
CA ASN A 297 7.76 -1.17 -21.32
C ASN A 297 7.15 0.14 -21.83
N ARG A 298 6.77 0.15 -23.11
CA ARG A 298 6.24 1.33 -23.78
C ARG A 298 4.84 1.78 -23.36
N LEU A 299 4.18 1.06 -22.47
CA LEU A 299 2.98 1.57 -21.79
C LEU A 299 3.25 2.82 -20.97
N TYR A 300 4.50 3.02 -20.52
CA TYR A 300 4.89 4.19 -19.74
C TYR A 300 4.96 5.48 -20.57
N GLU A 301 5.07 5.37 -21.91
CA GLU A 301 5.00 6.53 -22.80
C GLU A 301 3.64 6.67 -23.53
N SER A 302 2.94 5.56 -23.76
CA SER A 302 1.71 5.54 -24.58
C SER A 302 0.42 5.80 -23.79
N LEU A 303 0.33 5.34 -22.54
CA LEU A 303 -0.85 5.59 -21.72
C LEU A 303 -0.85 7.02 -21.17
N PRO A 304 -2.03 7.67 -21.03
CA PRO A 304 -2.14 8.91 -20.28
C PRO A 304 -1.53 8.77 -18.88
N HIS A 305 -0.83 9.80 -18.41
CA HIS A 305 -0.10 9.75 -17.14
C HIS A 305 -0.99 9.33 -15.96
N SER A 306 -2.19 9.91 -15.91
CA SER A 306 -3.17 9.68 -14.86
C SER A 306 -3.80 8.28 -14.92
N VAL A 307 -4.01 7.73 -16.13
CA VAL A 307 -4.40 6.34 -16.36
C VAL A 307 -3.35 5.38 -15.83
N LEU A 308 -2.08 5.60 -16.20
CA LEU A 308 -0.97 4.77 -15.72
C LEU A 308 -0.85 4.85 -14.19
N ALA A 309 -0.93 6.06 -13.62
CA ALA A 309 -0.90 6.29 -12.18
C ALA A 309 -2.00 5.52 -11.42
N ALA A 310 -3.24 5.58 -11.92
CA ALA A 310 -4.38 4.86 -11.33
C ALA A 310 -4.19 3.34 -11.43
N CYS A 311 -3.75 2.84 -12.60
CA CYS A 311 -3.43 1.43 -12.79
C CYS A 311 -2.34 0.94 -11.81
N LEU A 312 -1.27 1.72 -11.63
CA LEU A 312 -0.19 1.36 -10.71
C LEU A 312 -0.67 1.28 -9.26
N ASP A 313 -1.51 2.22 -8.81
CA ASP A 313 -2.09 2.18 -7.47
C ASP A 313 -3.03 0.99 -7.28
N LEU A 314 -3.98 0.80 -8.20
CA LEU A 314 -5.02 -0.21 -8.09
C LEU A 314 -4.46 -1.64 -8.10
N PHE A 315 -3.41 -1.90 -8.89
CA PHE A 315 -2.99 -3.26 -9.23
C PHE A 315 -1.54 -3.63 -8.90
N MET A 316 -0.62 -2.65 -8.79
CA MET A 316 0.82 -2.94 -8.68
C MET A 316 1.45 -2.57 -7.35
N ALA A 317 1.00 -1.45 -6.76
CA ALA A 317 1.58 -0.89 -5.55
C ALA A 317 1.34 -1.81 -4.34
N ALA A 318 2.42 -2.22 -3.67
CA ALA A 318 2.33 -3.13 -2.52
C ALA A 318 1.48 -2.56 -1.36
N ALA A 319 1.53 -1.24 -1.15
CA ALA A 319 0.70 -0.55 -0.17
C ALA A 319 -0.69 -0.16 -0.70
N GLY A 320 -0.93 -0.34 -2.00
CA GLY A 320 -2.16 0.02 -2.68
C GLY A 320 -3.29 -0.99 -2.48
N PRO A 321 -4.48 -0.71 -3.04
CA PRO A 321 -5.63 -1.60 -2.97
C PRO A 321 -5.35 -3.05 -3.35
N ASN A 322 -4.53 -3.27 -4.39
CA ASN A 322 -4.33 -4.58 -5.01
C ASN A 322 -5.69 -5.25 -5.34
N ILE A 323 -6.61 -4.45 -5.88
CA ILE A 323 -8.04 -4.75 -5.90
C ILE A 323 -8.34 -6.04 -6.68
N ARG A 324 -7.66 -6.26 -7.81
CA ARG A 324 -7.81 -7.46 -8.62
C ARG A 324 -7.39 -8.71 -7.85
N ALA A 325 -6.23 -8.71 -7.20
CA ALA A 325 -5.75 -9.85 -6.41
C ALA A 325 -6.70 -10.15 -5.23
N LYS A 326 -7.05 -9.15 -4.43
CA LYS A 326 -7.92 -9.33 -3.25
C LYS A 326 -9.31 -9.85 -3.62
N LEU A 327 -9.90 -9.37 -4.71
CA LEU A 327 -11.18 -9.88 -5.21
C LEU A 327 -11.03 -11.33 -5.67
N CYS A 328 -10.04 -11.61 -6.50
CA CYS A 328 -9.85 -12.90 -7.12
C CYS A 328 -9.65 -14.02 -6.08
N HIS A 329 -8.89 -13.74 -5.01
CA HIS A 329 -8.61 -14.66 -3.90
C HIS A 329 -9.71 -14.69 -2.82
N GLY A 330 -10.78 -13.90 -2.96
CA GLY A 330 -11.88 -13.84 -2.01
C GLY A 330 -11.48 -13.26 -0.66
N GLU A 331 -10.50 -12.36 -0.64
CA GLU A 331 -9.99 -11.72 0.57
C GLU A 331 -10.85 -10.53 1.02
N LEU A 332 -11.68 -9.98 0.15
CA LEU A 332 -12.65 -8.94 0.53
C LEU A 332 -13.99 -9.57 0.94
N SER A 333 -14.70 -8.95 1.87
CA SER A 333 -16.12 -9.30 2.09
C SER A 333 -16.91 -9.02 0.81
N LEU A 334 -17.77 -9.97 0.45
CA LEU A 334 -18.66 -9.83 -0.70
C LEU A 334 -20.06 -9.36 -0.32
N ASP A 335 -20.34 -9.04 0.96
CA ASP A 335 -21.69 -8.75 1.44
C ASP A 335 -22.38 -7.58 0.70
N THR A 336 -21.62 -6.63 0.17
CA THR A 336 -22.12 -5.49 -0.58
C THR A 336 -22.46 -5.80 -2.04
N LEU A 337 -22.31 -7.05 -2.50
CA LEU A 337 -22.56 -7.43 -3.90
C LEU A 337 -24.03 -7.27 -4.30
N HIS A 338 -24.94 -7.63 -3.39
CA HIS A 338 -26.39 -7.57 -3.61
C HIS A 338 -27.03 -6.32 -3.00
N ALA A 339 -26.31 -5.59 -2.15
CA ALA A 339 -26.78 -4.36 -1.56
C ALA A 339 -26.76 -3.25 -2.61
N SER A 340 -27.90 -2.62 -2.85
CA SER A 340 -27.96 -1.27 -3.44
C SER A 340 -28.19 -0.31 -2.28
N PRO A 341 -27.13 0.12 -1.56
CA PRO A 341 -27.27 1.30 -0.74
C PRO A 341 -27.54 2.41 -1.75
N GLY A 342 -28.80 2.80 -1.98
CA GLY A 342 -29.09 3.97 -2.80
C GLY A 342 -28.17 5.09 -2.34
N TYR A 343 -27.52 5.81 -3.27
CA TYR A 343 -26.53 6.87 -3.01
C TYR A 343 -27.12 7.92 -2.05
N THR A 344 -27.06 7.64 -0.76
CA THR A 344 -27.64 8.44 0.32
C THR A 344 -26.60 8.71 1.40
N SER A 345 -25.44 8.07 1.33
CA SER A 345 -24.25 8.46 2.07
C SER A 345 -23.41 9.43 1.23
N PRO A 346 -23.11 10.64 1.70
CA PRO A 346 -22.13 11.53 1.07
C PRO A 346 -20.69 10.98 1.13
N ASP A 347 -20.43 9.94 1.94
CA ASP A 347 -19.11 9.35 2.12
C ASP A 347 -18.92 8.12 1.23
N MET A 348 -18.14 8.26 0.15
CA MET A 348 -17.68 7.14 -0.67
C MET A 348 -16.72 6.25 0.12
N THR A 349 -16.91 4.94 0.06
CA THR A 349 -15.98 3.97 0.65
C THR A 349 -14.75 3.78 -0.24
N SER A 350 -13.66 3.19 0.30
CA SER A 350 -12.50 2.83 -0.53
C SER A 350 -12.85 1.90 -1.69
N LEU A 351 -13.87 1.06 -1.53
CA LEU A 351 -14.35 0.18 -2.58
C LEU A 351 -15.01 0.96 -3.72
N ASP A 352 -15.83 1.96 -3.37
CA ASP A 352 -16.48 2.84 -4.34
C ASP A 352 -15.44 3.65 -5.13
N VAL A 353 -14.41 4.16 -4.45
CA VAL A 353 -13.30 4.85 -5.10
C VAL A 353 -12.54 3.91 -6.04
N CYS A 354 -12.27 2.66 -5.64
CA CYS A 354 -11.62 1.68 -6.53
C CYS A 354 -12.48 1.38 -7.77
N ALA A 355 -13.79 1.17 -7.59
CA ALA A 355 -14.71 0.92 -8.71
C ALA A 355 -14.76 2.11 -9.67
N GLY A 356 -14.89 3.33 -9.14
CA GLY A 356 -14.87 4.56 -9.92
C GLY A 356 -13.56 4.73 -10.70
N LEU A 357 -12.40 4.48 -10.08
CA LEU A 357 -11.10 4.56 -10.77
C LEU A 357 -10.95 3.52 -11.88
N VAL A 358 -11.41 2.28 -11.68
CA VAL A 358 -11.40 1.25 -12.73
C VAL A 358 -12.25 1.67 -13.92
N LEU A 359 -13.44 2.23 -13.67
CA LEU A 359 -14.30 2.74 -14.74
C LEU A 359 -13.70 3.98 -15.41
N ALA A 360 -13.08 4.90 -14.66
CA ALA A 360 -12.40 6.07 -15.20
C ALA A 360 -11.30 5.66 -16.20
N VAL A 361 -10.47 4.69 -15.78
CA VAL A 361 -9.40 4.13 -16.61
C VAL A 361 -9.97 3.51 -17.89
N LEU A 362 -11.03 2.69 -17.77
CA LEU A 362 -11.68 2.09 -18.92
C LEU A 362 -12.23 3.12 -19.90
N VAL A 363 -12.92 4.14 -19.39
CA VAL A 363 -13.49 5.21 -20.21
C VAL A 363 -12.36 5.97 -20.93
N GLU A 364 -11.29 6.34 -20.26
CA GLU A 364 -10.19 7.09 -20.91
C GLU A 364 -9.41 6.29 -21.93
N ILE A 365 -9.28 4.97 -21.75
CA ILE A 365 -8.67 4.10 -22.77
C ILE A 365 -9.59 3.99 -23.99
N LEU A 366 -10.91 3.95 -23.79
CA LEU A 366 -11.89 3.64 -24.84
C LEU A 366 -12.42 4.87 -25.58
N VAL A 367 -12.52 6.01 -24.90
CA VAL A 367 -13.14 7.24 -25.40
C VAL A 367 -12.05 8.28 -25.64
N PRO A 368 -11.83 8.72 -26.90
CA PRO A 368 -10.95 9.83 -27.20
C PRO A 368 -11.28 11.06 -26.35
N GLY A 369 -10.27 11.75 -25.81
CA GLY A 369 -10.47 12.91 -24.93
C GLY A 369 -11.32 14.03 -25.55
N SER A 370 -11.37 14.13 -26.89
CA SER A 370 -12.23 15.07 -27.62
C SER A 370 -13.73 14.82 -27.48
N LEU A 371 -14.15 13.63 -27.03
CA LEU A 371 -15.54 13.23 -26.83
C LEU A 371 -15.99 13.32 -25.36
N LEU A 372 -15.07 13.64 -24.45
CA LEU A 372 -15.39 13.85 -23.03
C LEU A 372 -15.77 15.32 -22.82
N TYR A 373 -17.07 15.61 -22.88
CA TYR A 373 -17.62 16.98 -22.70
C TYR A 373 -17.27 17.61 -21.34
N THR A 374 -16.96 16.80 -20.33
CA THR A 374 -16.69 17.20 -18.94
C THR A 374 -15.20 17.24 -18.58
N GLY A 375 -14.29 17.04 -19.55
CA GLY A 375 -12.86 16.81 -19.29
C GLY A 375 -12.54 15.34 -18.97
N SER A 376 -11.26 14.98 -18.88
CA SER A 376 -10.87 13.62 -18.49
C SER A 376 -11.21 13.43 -17.01
N PRO A 377 -11.83 12.30 -16.61
CA PRO A 377 -12.01 12.02 -15.19
C PRO A 377 -10.63 12.08 -14.52
N LEU A 378 -9.66 11.32 -14.97
CA LEU A 378 -8.35 11.18 -14.33
C LEU A 378 -7.43 12.42 -14.40
N ASP A 379 -7.81 13.56 -14.99
CA ASP A 379 -6.94 14.73 -15.24
C ASP A 379 -6.11 15.20 -14.01
N SER A 380 -6.63 15.02 -12.78
CA SER A 380 -5.94 15.39 -11.53
C SER A 380 -5.39 14.21 -10.73
N TYR A 381 -5.50 12.97 -11.25
CA TYR A 381 -5.09 11.78 -10.53
C TYR A 381 -3.56 11.61 -10.57
N GLU A 382 -2.95 11.69 -9.40
CA GLU A 382 -1.55 11.33 -9.19
C GLU A 382 -1.43 10.01 -8.42
N CYS A 383 -0.39 9.23 -8.74
CA CYS A 383 -0.14 7.95 -8.10
C CYS A 383 0.15 8.15 -6.60
N ARG A 384 -0.50 7.40 -5.72
CA ARG A 384 -0.48 7.62 -4.25
C ARG A 384 0.33 6.58 -3.51
N PHE A 385 0.20 5.33 -3.93
CA PHE A 385 0.77 4.17 -3.25
C PHE A 385 2.10 3.72 -3.85
N HIS A 386 2.57 4.38 -4.92
CA HIS A 386 3.94 4.22 -5.36
C HIS A 386 4.90 4.64 -4.24
N PRO A 387 5.92 3.84 -3.91
CA PRO A 387 6.79 4.11 -2.78
C PRO A 387 7.42 5.50 -2.79
N TYR A 388 7.72 6.05 -3.97
CA TYR A 388 8.21 7.42 -4.12
C TYR A 388 7.22 8.47 -3.59
N ASN A 389 5.97 8.40 -4.04
CA ASN A 389 4.94 9.37 -3.65
C ASN A 389 4.57 9.23 -2.17
N MET A 390 4.60 8.00 -1.64
CA MET A 390 4.45 7.76 -0.21
C MET A 390 5.56 8.43 0.60
N VAL A 391 6.82 8.35 0.16
CA VAL A 391 7.93 9.00 0.86
C VAL A 391 7.80 10.52 0.76
N LEU A 392 7.45 11.08 -0.39
CA LEU A 392 7.18 12.52 -0.54
C LEU A 392 6.09 13.01 0.42
N GLN A 393 4.96 12.30 0.47
CA GLN A 393 3.87 12.64 1.39
C GLN A 393 4.32 12.50 2.86
N SER A 394 5.09 11.47 3.19
CA SER A 394 5.63 11.30 4.53
C SER A 394 6.63 12.39 4.90
N LEU A 395 7.38 12.94 3.94
CA LEU A 395 8.28 14.07 4.15
C LEU A 395 7.47 15.35 4.45
N GLU A 396 6.37 15.60 3.75
CA GLU A 396 5.45 16.72 4.04
C GLU A 396 4.84 16.63 5.45
N GLN A 397 4.34 15.45 5.84
CA GLN A 397 3.81 15.22 7.19
C GLN A 397 4.88 15.39 8.28
N PHE A 398 6.08 14.89 8.00
CA PHE A 398 7.23 15.05 8.87
C PHE A 398 7.61 16.52 9.04
N GLU A 399 7.62 17.30 7.95
CA GLU A 399 7.88 18.75 7.99
C GLU A 399 6.84 19.48 8.85
N ALA A 400 5.55 19.20 8.69
CA ALA A 400 4.51 19.79 9.52
C ALA A 400 4.69 19.48 11.02
N THR A 401 5.07 18.24 11.34
CA THR A 401 5.37 17.81 12.72
C THR A 401 6.60 18.53 13.27
N LEU A 402 7.65 18.65 12.46
CA LEU A 402 8.89 19.33 12.82
C LEU A 402 8.68 20.84 13.03
N THR A 403 7.91 21.50 12.17
CA THR A 403 7.54 22.92 12.32
C THR A 403 6.80 23.14 13.63
N THR A 404 5.78 22.32 13.92
CA THR A 404 5.04 22.39 15.20
C THR A 404 5.97 22.25 16.41
N TRP A 405 6.97 21.36 16.34
CA TRP A 405 7.98 21.21 17.37
C TRP A 405 8.90 22.43 17.51
N ILE A 406 9.40 22.96 16.39
CA ILE A 406 10.28 24.14 16.36
C ILE A 406 9.54 25.37 16.93
N ASP A 407 8.28 25.57 16.56
CA ASP A 407 7.46 26.69 17.03
C ASP A 407 7.23 26.64 18.55
N MET A 408 7.29 25.45 19.16
CA MET A 408 7.23 25.30 20.61
C MET A 408 8.56 25.67 21.30
N GLN A 409 9.71 25.68 20.61
CA GLN A 409 11.02 25.86 21.26
C GLN A 409 11.25 27.24 21.90
N PRO A 410 10.89 28.37 21.26
CA PRO A 410 11.01 29.68 21.90
C PRO A 410 10.22 29.80 23.21
N ALA A 411 9.21 28.95 23.42
CA ALA A 411 8.45 28.91 24.68
C ALA A 411 9.23 28.31 25.87
N PHE A 412 10.46 27.82 25.65
CA PHE A 412 11.30 27.19 26.67
C PHE A 412 12.44 28.07 27.21
N SER A 413 12.32 29.40 27.18
CA SER A 413 13.37 30.31 27.64
C SER A 413 13.75 30.08 29.10
N TYR A 414 15.04 29.81 29.35
CA TYR A 414 15.56 29.52 30.67
C TYR A 414 16.85 30.29 30.98
N THR A 415 17.11 30.48 32.27
CA THR A 415 18.38 30.99 32.80
C THR A 415 18.91 30.00 33.84
N ALA A 416 20.23 29.86 33.92
CA ALA A 416 20.89 29.07 34.96
C ALA A 416 21.96 29.93 35.64
N SER A 417 21.90 30.06 36.96
CA SER A 417 22.82 30.89 37.74
C SER A 417 23.28 30.17 39.02
N PRO A 418 24.45 30.51 39.58
CA PRO A 418 24.87 29.96 40.88
C PRO A 418 23.87 30.31 41.99
N SER A 419 23.57 29.35 42.86
CA SER A 419 22.72 29.62 44.02
C SER A 419 23.45 30.50 45.03
N PRO A 420 22.86 31.63 45.47
CA PRO A 420 23.46 32.48 46.50
C PRO A 420 23.45 31.81 47.88
N ALA A 421 22.58 30.81 48.10
CA ALA A 421 22.43 30.12 49.38
C ALA A 421 23.36 28.90 49.54
N HIS A 422 23.72 28.24 48.44
CA HIS A 422 24.49 27.00 48.46
C HIS A 422 25.52 26.97 47.31
N ALA A 423 26.81 26.98 47.66
CA ALA A 423 27.92 27.06 46.70
C ALA A 423 27.94 25.91 45.65
N ASP A 424 27.40 24.75 46.01
CA ASP A 424 27.33 23.53 45.18
C ASP A 424 26.03 23.41 44.37
N GLN A 425 25.14 24.41 44.41
CA GLN A 425 23.87 24.39 43.70
C GLN A 425 23.78 25.50 42.65
N ALA A 426 23.01 25.25 41.61
CA ALA A 426 22.60 26.25 40.63
C ALA A 426 21.08 26.36 40.62
N ILE A 427 20.58 27.58 40.42
CA ILE A 427 19.17 27.89 40.22
C ILE A 427 18.92 27.87 38.71
N TRP A 428 17.97 27.05 38.28
CA TRP A 428 17.43 27.05 36.93
C TRP A 428 16.06 27.71 36.98
N GLU A 429 15.93 28.85 36.29
CA GLU A 429 14.68 29.56 36.14
C GLU A 429 14.16 29.34 34.73
N TRP A 430 12.89 29.02 34.63
CA TRP A 430 12.22 28.82 33.36
C TRP A 430 10.98 29.69 33.29
N THR A 431 10.85 30.45 32.21
CA THR A 431 9.70 31.30 31.94
C THR A 431 8.75 30.57 30.99
N ALA A 432 7.63 30.06 31.52
CA ALA A 432 6.62 29.41 30.71
C ALA A 432 5.85 30.43 29.85
N MET A 433 5.69 30.20 28.54
CA MET A 433 4.78 30.99 27.69
C MET A 433 3.68 30.13 27.06
N ASN A 434 2.45 30.27 27.57
CA ASN A 434 1.28 30.84 26.87
C ASN A 434 0.08 30.88 27.87
N PRO A 435 -0.22 32.03 28.49
CA PRO A 435 -1.22 32.16 29.55
C PRO A 435 -2.60 32.45 28.97
N ALA A 436 -3.24 31.47 28.32
CA ALA A 436 -4.67 31.64 28.01
C ALA A 436 -5.55 31.66 29.29
N SER A 437 -4.99 31.36 30.47
CA SER A 437 -5.75 31.30 31.73
C SER A 437 -5.02 31.78 33.01
N ILE A 438 -3.78 32.27 32.96
CA ILE A 438 -3.02 32.67 34.18
C ILE A 438 -2.37 34.04 33.99
N SER A 439 -2.83 35.07 34.70
CA SER A 439 -2.50 36.49 34.48
C SER A 439 -1.07 36.94 34.80
N ALA A 440 -0.10 36.04 34.91
CA ALA A 440 1.31 36.35 35.05
C ALA A 440 2.14 35.19 34.46
N ALA A 441 3.23 35.50 33.75
CA ALA A 441 4.20 34.49 33.35
C ALA A 441 4.68 33.75 34.62
N ALA A 442 4.29 32.49 34.78
CA ALA A 442 4.70 31.70 35.93
C ALA A 442 6.18 31.33 35.75
N THR A 443 7.07 32.16 36.28
CA THR A 443 8.49 31.81 36.40
C THR A 443 8.60 30.69 37.41
N ILE A 444 9.09 29.54 36.96
CA ILE A 444 9.29 28.38 37.81
C ILE A 444 10.78 28.23 38.07
N GLN A 445 11.13 28.12 39.35
CA GLN A 445 12.52 27.98 39.80
C GLN A 445 12.77 26.59 40.39
N PHE A 446 13.93 26.02 40.06
CA PHE A 446 14.41 24.76 40.61
C PHE A 446 15.91 24.81 40.91
N THR A 447 16.34 24.08 41.93
CA THR A 447 17.77 23.92 42.28
C THR A 447 18.27 22.52 41.94
N ASP A 448 19.42 22.41 41.29
CA ASP A 448 20.15 21.15 41.08
C ASP A 448 21.66 21.39 41.30
N LYS A 449 22.47 20.34 41.23
CA LYS A 449 23.92 20.43 41.43
C LYS A 449 24.55 21.38 40.42
N ARG A 450 25.40 22.30 40.91
CA ARG A 450 26.13 23.28 40.11
C ARG A 450 26.93 22.63 38.99
N SER A 451 27.63 21.54 39.30
CA SER A 451 28.44 20.77 38.34
C SER A 451 27.63 20.18 37.19
N ARG A 452 26.30 20.08 37.31
CA ARG A 452 25.43 19.51 36.27
C ARG A 452 24.74 20.57 35.41
N MET A 453 24.50 21.77 35.96
CA MET A 453 23.62 22.79 35.37
C MET A 453 24.31 24.05 34.85
N LEU A 454 25.55 24.30 35.27
CA LEU A 454 26.33 25.40 34.72
C LEU A 454 27.36 24.86 33.74
N SER A 455 27.45 25.51 32.58
CA SER A 455 28.52 25.27 31.60
C SER A 455 29.88 25.61 32.22
N THR A 456 30.90 24.80 31.94
CA THR A 456 32.27 24.99 32.45
C THR A 456 33.21 25.73 31.48
N ALA A 457 32.68 26.24 30.35
CA ALA A 457 33.35 26.87 29.21
C ALA A 457 33.65 25.94 28.01
N THR A 458 33.78 26.56 26.83
CA THR A 458 33.73 25.97 25.48
C THR A 458 34.80 24.91 25.24
N LEU A 459 34.42 23.64 25.41
CA LEU A 459 35.21 22.52 24.91
C LEU A 459 35.21 22.52 23.37
N ALA A 460 36.36 22.79 22.78
CA ALA A 460 36.60 22.50 21.38
C ALA A 460 36.64 20.98 21.22
N TRP A 461 35.53 20.40 20.76
CA TRP A 461 35.42 18.97 20.57
C TRP A 461 36.40 18.48 19.51
N ASP A 462 37.37 17.65 19.93
CA ASP A 462 38.46 17.09 19.12
C ASP A 462 38.08 15.80 18.38
N GLY A 463 36.83 15.35 18.52
CA GLY A 463 36.33 14.13 17.92
C GLY A 463 36.76 12.83 18.63
N SER A 464 37.54 12.92 19.71
CA SER A 464 38.11 11.77 20.42
C SER A 464 37.54 11.57 21.84
N THR A 465 37.20 12.66 22.52
CA THR A 465 36.65 12.60 23.89
C THR A 465 35.13 12.70 23.94
N THR A 466 34.52 11.80 24.74
CA THR A 466 33.07 11.79 25.05
C THR A 466 32.77 12.26 26.46
N GLN A 467 33.77 12.78 27.20
CA GLN A 467 33.56 13.28 28.54
C GLN A 467 33.18 14.76 28.50
N PHE A 468 32.12 15.12 29.23
CA PHE A 468 31.64 16.48 29.39
C PHE A 468 31.46 16.75 30.89
N ASP A 469 31.81 17.95 31.33
CA ASP A 469 31.72 18.31 32.75
C ASP A 469 30.28 18.57 33.20
N SER A 470 29.40 18.97 32.27
CA SER A 470 27.99 19.27 32.53
C SER A 470 27.07 18.84 31.37
N ILE A 471 25.77 18.74 31.63
CA ILE A 471 24.77 18.44 30.58
C ILE A 471 24.71 19.56 29.53
N PRO A 472 24.67 20.86 29.89
CA PRO A 472 24.75 21.94 28.92
C PRO A 472 25.96 21.83 27.97
N ASP A 473 27.15 21.46 28.47
CA ASP A 473 28.35 21.32 27.64
C ASP A 473 28.24 20.13 26.67
N ALA A 474 27.66 19.02 27.12
CA ALA A 474 27.38 17.86 26.29
C ALA A 474 26.40 18.19 25.15
N VAL A 475 25.33 18.93 25.48
CA VAL A 475 24.31 19.40 24.52
C VAL A 475 24.93 20.38 23.51
N ALA A 476 25.71 21.36 23.97
CA ALA A 476 26.38 22.32 23.12
C ALA A 476 27.37 21.65 22.15
N THR A 477 28.10 20.63 22.63
CA THR A 477 29.00 19.83 21.80
C THR A 477 28.27 19.06 20.71
N LEU A 478 27.15 18.41 21.06
CA LEU A 478 26.31 17.72 20.09
C LEU A 478 25.70 18.68 19.07
N LEU A 479 25.21 19.85 19.48
CA LEU A 479 24.71 20.87 18.58
C LEU A 479 25.77 21.33 17.58
N ALA A 480 26.97 21.66 18.06
CA ALA A 480 28.07 22.08 17.21
C ALA A 480 28.47 21.00 16.20
N LEU A 481 28.43 19.72 16.58
CA LEU A 481 28.64 18.61 15.64
C LEU A 481 27.54 18.56 14.58
N LEU A 482 26.26 18.60 14.99
CA LEU A 482 25.13 18.51 14.09
C LEU A 482 25.10 19.69 13.10
N GLU A 483 25.41 20.90 13.55
CA GLU A 483 25.54 22.08 12.68
C GLU A 483 26.64 21.90 11.63
N LYS A 484 27.83 21.42 12.03
CA LYS A 484 28.92 21.12 11.09
C LYS A 484 28.51 20.08 10.04
N LEU A 485 27.77 19.05 10.45
CA LEU A 485 27.25 18.03 9.53
C LEU A 485 26.19 18.60 8.59
N SER A 486 25.27 19.42 9.08
CA SER A 486 24.28 20.11 8.25
C SER A 486 24.94 20.98 7.18
N VAL A 487 25.96 21.77 7.55
CA VAL A 487 26.73 22.58 6.60
C VAL A 487 27.47 21.71 5.58
N SER A 488 28.08 20.61 6.03
CA SER A 488 28.78 19.67 5.15
C SER A 488 27.81 19.02 4.14
N LEU A 489 26.65 18.56 4.62
CA LEU A 489 25.61 17.97 3.78
C LEU A 489 25.12 18.97 2.73
N ALA A 490 24.79 20.20 3.15
CA ALA A 490 24.34 21.24 2.23
C ALA A 490 25.40 21.64 1.19
N THR A 491 26.69 21.60 1.56
CA THR A 491 27.80 21.95 0.68
C THR A 491 28.09 20.85 -0.33
N ASN A 492 28.13 19.59 0.11
CA ASN A 492 28.57 18.46 -0.70
C ASN A 492 27.44 17.86 -1.54
N HIS A 493 26.21 17.88 -1.01
CA HIS A 493 25.07 17.12 -1.55
C HIS A 493 23.92 18.00 -2.03
N GLY A 494 24.20 19.30 -2.19
CA GLY A 494 23.29 20.29 -2.74
C GLY A 494 22.59 21.16 -1.67
N SER A 495 22.60 22.46 -1.90
CA SER A 495 21.97 23.48 -1.04
C SER A 495 20.46 23.59 -1.24
N ALA A 496 19.80 22.58 -1.79
CA ALA A 496 18.38 22.63 -2.12
C ALA A 496 17.48 22.00 -1.04
N SER A 497 18.05 21.32 -0.03
CA SER A 497 17.23 20.67 1.00
C SER A 497 16.43 21.68 1.82
N ARG A 498 15.12 21.44 1.96
CA ARG A 498 14.24 22.30 2.76
C ARG A 498 14.46 22.17 4.26
N TYR A 499 15.02 21.05 4.71
CA TYR A 499 15.33 20.83 6.12
C TYR A 499 16.64 21.49 6.57
N LEU A 500 17.53 21.82 5.63
CA LEU A 500 18.81 22.49 5.92
C LEU A 500 18.77 24.00 5.72
N ASN A 501 17.85 24.50 4.88
CA ASN A 501 17.69 25.93 4.63
C ASN A 501 16.47 26.51 5.33
N HIS A 502 16.66 27.55 6.14
CA HIS A 502 15.57 28.35 6.73
C HIS A 502 14.76 29.19 5.73
N ARG A 503 14.91 28.98 4.42
CA ARG A 503 14.15 29.70 3.40
C ARG A 503 13.00 28.84 2.93
N SER A 504 11.78 29.30 3.20
CA SER A 504 10.59 28.94 2.43
C SER A 504 10.89 29.24 0.97
N ARG A 505 11.30 28.23 0.21
CA ARG A 505 11.20 28.29 -1.23
C ARG A 505 9.88 27.64 -1.57
N ASP A 506 9.00 28.42 -2.18
CA ASP A 506 8.09 27.88 -3.18
C ASP A 506 8.97 27.06 -4.13
N ILE A 507 8.94 25.74 -3.96
CA ILE A 507 9.36 24.85 -5.02
C ILE A 507 8.32 25.10 -6.10
N GLN A 508 8.60 26.03 -7.02
CA GLN A 508 8.02 25.86 -8.34
C GLN A 508 8.53 24.48 -8.78
N PRO A 509 7.64 23.49 -8.96
CA PRO A 509 8.07 22.21 -9.48
C PRO A 509 8.79 22.54 -10.78
N SER A 510 10.08 22.22 -10.86
CA SER A 510 10.82 22.30 -12.10
C SER A 510 9.94 21.65 -13.16
N THR A 511 9.58 22.42 -14.18
CA THR A 511 8.56 22.16 -15.20
C THR A 511 8.86 20.96 -16.10
N THR A 512 9.80 20.14 -15.69
CA THR A 512 10.19 18.87 -16.26
C THR A 512 10.43 17.87 -15.13
N ARG A 513 9.40 17.63 -14.29
CA ARG A 513 9.33 16.34 -13.59
C ARG A 513 9.35 15.29 -14.69
N SER A 514 10.45 14.54 -14.81
CA SER A 514 10.46 13.32 -15.61
C SER A 514 9.21 12.52 -15.21
N LEU A 515 8.32 12.31 -16.19
CA LEU A 515 7.03 11.62 -16.02
C LEU A 515 7.21 10.17 -15.59
N GLU A 516 8.44 9.66 -15.67
CA GLU A 516 8.82 8.38 -15.12
C GLU A 516 8.96 8.49 -13.61
N LEU A 517 8.02 7.88 -12.88
CA LEU A 517 8.19 7.63 -11.45
C LEU A 517 9.59 7.00 -11.24
N PRO A 518 10.45 7.63 -10.44
CA PRO A 518 11.86 7.26 -10.38
C PRO A 518 12.00 5.83 -9.91
N ARG A 519 13.09 5.18 -10.34
CA ARG A 519 13.52 3.90 -9.77
C ARG A 519 14.01 4.20 -8.37
N LEU A 520 13.09 4.38 -7.41
CA LEU A 520 13.43 4.34 -6.00
C LEU A 520 13.89 2.92 -5.76
N ASN A 521 15.20 2.77 -5.90
CA ASN A 521 15.89 1.53 -6.12
C ASN A 521 15.31 0.50 -5.15
N LEU A 522 14.59 -0.49 -5.69
CA LEU A 522 14.11 -1.67 -4.98
C LEU A 522 15.30 -2.59 -4.65
N ILE A 523 16.46 -2.00 -4.35
CA ILE A 523 17.57 -2.73 -3.78
C ILE A 523 17.16 -3.01 -2.35
N THR A 524 16.87 -4.29 -2.17
CA THR A 524 16.61 -4.87 -0.89
C THR A 524 17.85 -4.73 -0.02
N PHE A 525 17.80 -3.88 1.00
CA PHE A 525 18.70 -4.02 2.14
C PHE A 525 18.16 -5.17 2.98
N HIS A 526 18.90 -6.27 3.08
CA HIS A 526 18.48 -7.44 3.89
C HIS A 526 17.02 -7.89 3.62
N ALA A 527 16.60 -7.94 2.35
CA ALA A 527 15.23 -8.27 1.90
C ALA A 527 14.14 -7.19 2.10
N LEU A 528 14.46 -5.96 2.53
CA LEU A 528 13.50 -4.85 2.66
C LEU A 528 13.76 -3.73 1.63
N PRO A 529 12.71 -3.20 0.96
CA PRO A 529 12.86 -2.08 0.04
C PRO A 529 13.38 -0.82 0.74
N ALA A 530 14.34 -0.10 0.14
CA ALA A 530 14.91 1.13 0.70
C ALA A 530 13.84 2.20 1.05
N SER A 531 12.80 2.32 0.23
CA SER A 531 11.64 3.18 0.50
C SER A 531 10.89 2.80 1.78
N ALA A 532 10.76 1.52 2.11
CA ALA A 532 10.15 1.08 3.36
C ALA A 532 10.99 1.50 4.57
N CYS A 533 12.33 1.43 4.46
CA CYS A 533 13.23 1.93 5.49
C CYS A 533 13.12 3.46 5.65
N MET A 534 13.07 4.22 4.55
CA MET A 534 12.88 5.68 4.58
C MET A 534 11.56 6.07 5.25
N LEU A 535 10.46 5.41 4.89
CA LEU A 535 9.16 5.62 5.53
C LEU A 535 9.22 5.32 7.03
N ALA A 536 9.86 4.21 7.42
CA ALA A 536 10.02 3.84 8.83
C ALA A 536 10.88 4.86 9.60
N VAL A 537 11.92 5.42 8.98
CA VAL A 537 12.76 6.49 9.56
C VAL A 537 11.93 7.74 9.82
N LEU A 538 11.16 8.21 8.82
CA LEU A 538 10.33 9.41 8.95
C LEU A 538 9.21 9.23 9.98
N ASP A 539 8.57 8.06 10.01
CA ASP A 539 7.57 7.69 11.01
C ASP A 539 8.17 7.64 12.43
N ALA A 540 9.36 7.04 12.59
CA ALA A 540 10.06 7.03 13.87
C ALA A 540 10.42 8.44 14.35
N CYS A 541 10.86 9.33 13.45
CA CYS A 541 11.11 10.74 13.77
C CYS A 541 9.83 11.47 14.20
N GLN A 542 8.72 11.28 13.48
CA GLN A 542 7.43 11.88 13.84
C GLN A 542 6.97 11.40 15.22
N ARG A 543 7.08 10.10 15.52
CA ARG A 543 6.78 9.55 16.84
C ARG A 543 7.64 10.17 17.94
N LEU A 544 8.96 10.24 17.74
CA LEU A 544 9.88 10.83 18.70
C LEU A 544 9.51 12.29 19.02
N LEU A 545 9.21 13.10 18.00
CA LEU A 545 8.81 14.50 18.18
C LEU A 545 7.46 14.61 18.89
N ASN A 546 6.47 13.82 18.48
CA ASN A 546 5.14 13.81 19.10
C ASN A 546 5.17 13.35 20.56
N HIS A 547 5.94 12.30 20.86
CA HIS A 547 6.16 11.82 22.22
C HIS A 547 6.86 12.89 23.08
N SER A 548 7.91 13.52 22.55
CA SER A 548 8.62 14.61 23.23
C SER A 548 7.69 15.81 23.51
N MET A 549 6.85 16.20 22.54
CA MET A 549 5.83 17.23 22.72
C MET A 549 4.82 16.88 23.81
N ALA A 550 4.26 15.67 23.77
CA ALA A 550 3.28 15.22 24.76
C ALA A 550 3.89 15.17 26.17
N ARG A 551 5.11 14.64 26.29
CA ARG A 551 5.84 14.54 27.55
C ARG A 551 6.17 15.93 28.13
N LEU A 552 6.63 16.86 27.30
CA LEU A 552 6.88 18.25 27.72
C LEU A 552 5.61 18.92 28.23
N ARG A 553 4.48 18.77 27.54
CA ARG A 553 3.18 19.29 27.98
C ARG A 553 2.77 18.71 29.34
N ALA A 554 2.85 17.39 29.51
CA ALA A 554 2.51 16.73 30.77
C ALA A 554 3.42 17.17 31.93
N LEU A 555 4.73 17.27 31.69
CA LEU A 555 5.69 17.71 32.71
C LEU A 555 5.46 19.17 33.10
N ARG A 556 5.18 20.05 32.13
CA ARG A 556 4.79 21.44 32.38
C ARG A 556 3.56 21.50 33.27
N ASP A 557 2.50 20.76 32.94
CA ASP A 557 1.22 20.88 33.65
C ASP A 557 1.36 20.48 35.12
N VAL A 558 2.10 19.39 35.40
CA VAL A 558 2.39 18.94 36.78
C VAL A 558 3.27 19.95 37.53
N VAL A 559 4.17 20.64 36.83
CA VAL A 559 5.00 21.70 37.42
C VAL A 559 4.17 22.94 37.76
N VAL A 560 3.35 23.42 36.83
CA VAL A 560 2.49 24.60 37.00
C VAL A 560 1.45 24.37 38.11
N GLN A 561 0.93 23.15 38.23
CA GLN A 561 -0.01 22.77 39.28
C GLN A 561 0.66 22.59 40.67
N GLY A 562 1.98 22.72 40.77
CA GLY A 562 2.71 22.56 42.04
C GLY A 562 2.81 21.12 42.53
N THR A 563 2.42 20.12 41.73
CA THR A 563 2.43 18.70 42.10
C THR A 563 3.71 17.97 41.65
N ALA A 564 4.68 18.70 41.07
CA ALA A 564 5.92 18.14 40.57
C ALA A 564 6.91 17.69 41.66
N ARG A 565 7.20 16.38 41.65
CA ARG A 565 8.32 15.76 42.36
C ARG A 565 9.67 16.12 41.73
N THR A 566 10.76 15.91 42.46
CA THR A 566 12.14 16.16 41.98
C THR A 566 12.45 15.46 40.65
N SER A 567 11.95 14.25 40.45
CA SER A 567 12.10 13.51 39.18
C SER A 567 11.38 14.16 38.00
N HIS A 568 10.20 14.76 38.21
CA HIS A 568 9.45 15.49 37.19
C HIS A 568 10.21 16.74 36.76
N ARG A 569 10.68 17.53 37.74
CA ARG A 569 11.47 18.76 37.53
C ARG A 569 12.73 18.47 36.73
N ARG A 570 13.47 17.42 37.12
CA ARG A 570 14.66 16.95 36.41
C ARG A 570 14.37 16.49 34.99
N SER A 571 13.26 15.78 34.78
CA SER A 571 12.85 15.34 33.44
C SER A 571 12.48 16.51 32.54
N LEU A 572 11.85 17.56 33.08
CA LEU A 572 11.51 18.77 32.35
C LEU A 572 12.77 19.49 31.86
N VAL A 573 13.73 19.75 32.76
CA VAL A 573 15.04 20.35 32.43
C VAL A 573 15.71 19.57 31.30
N ASN A 574 15.79 18.25 31.46
CA ASN A 574 16.39 17.34 30.50
C ASN A 574 15.75 17.44 29.10
N GLN A 575 14.42 17.49 29.03
CA GLN A 575 13.68 17.61 27.77
C GLN A 575 13.88 18.98 27.11
N VAL A 576 13.88 20.06 27.91
CA VAL A 576 14.12 21.43 27.42
C VAL A 576 15.54 21.56 26.86
N LEU A 577 16.55 21.07 27.60
CA LEU A 577 17.95 21.13 27.16
C LEU A 577 18.19 20.31 25.88
N MET A 578 17.57 19.14 25.74
CA MET A 578 17.72 18.30 24.55
C MET A 578 16.92 18.81 23.34
N ALA A 579 15.97 19.73 23.53
CA ALA A 579 15.05 20.10 22.47
C ALA A 579 15.73 20.64 21.19
N PRO A 580 16.75 21.52 21.27
CA PRO A 580 17.49 21.96 20.09
C PRO A 580 18.19 20.81 19.37
N CYS A 581 18.81 19.87 20.10
CA CYS A 581 19.45 18.70 19.52
C CYS A 581 18.46 17.84 18.73
N LEU A 582 17.27 17.60 19.29
CA LEU A 582 16.21 16.84 18.62
C LEU A 582 15.78 17.50 17.31
N SER A 583 15.68 18.83 17.27
CA SER A 583 15.39 19.56 16.02
C SER A 583 16.47 19.35 14.96
N HIS A 584 17.74 19.46 15.34
CA HIS A 584 18.85 19.27 14.41
C HIS A 584 18.96 17.83 13.92
N ILE A 585 18.77 16.84 14.82
CA ILE A 585 18.71 15.42 14.46
C ILE A 585 17.59 15.16 13.47
N ALA A 586 16.39 15.69 13.72
CA ALA A 586 15.24 15.55 12.84
C ALA A 586 15.50 16.22 11.47
N ARG A 587 16.01 17.46 11.44
CA ARG A 587 16.36 18.17 10.20
C ARG A 587 17.37 17.39 9.36
N LEU A 588 18.46 16.95 9.98
CA LEU A 588 19.52 16.22 9.29
C LEU A 588 19.01 14.87 8.75
N THR A 589 18.15 14.19 9.52
CA THR A 589 17.46 12.97 9.08
C THR A 589 16.58 13.23 7.86
N GLY A 590 15.72 14.25 7.92
CA GLY A 590 14.84 14.64 6.81
C GLY A 590 15.63 15.00 5.56
N ALA A 591 16.74 15.74 5.71
CA ALA A 591 17.63 16.10 4.62
C ALA A 591 18.30 14.89 3.95
N ILE A 592 18.73 13.90 4.74
CA ILE A 592 19.31 12.66 4.22
C ILE A 592 18.26 11.89 3.40
N VAL A 593 17.03 11.77 3.89
CA VAL A 593 15.95 11.09 3.17
C VAL A 593 15.58 11.85 1.90
N GLU A 594 15.40 13.17 1.99
CA GLU A 594 15.10 14.05 0.85
C GLU A 594 16.17 13.97 -0.24
N HIS A 595 17.44 13.94 0.14
CA HIS A 595 18.55 13.75 -0.80
C HIS A 595 18.48 12.38 -1.49
N GLN A 596 18.25 11.29 -0.74
CA GLN A 596 18.10 9.95 -1.33
C GLN A 596 16.91 9.86 -2.29
N VAL A 597 15.81 10.57 -1.99
CA VAL A 597 14.64 10.68 -2.87
C VAL A 597 14.98 11.48 -4.14
N GLY A 598 15.70 12.60 -4.02
CA GLY A 598 16.15 13.39 -5.17
C GLY A 598 17.07 12.60 -6.11
N MET A 599 18.01 11.83 -5.54
CA MET A 599 18.91 10.97 -6.30
C MET A 599 18.20 9.81 -7.02
N ALA A 600 16.98 9.44 -6.62
CA ALA A 600 16.23 8.40 -7.31
C ALA A 600 15.81 8.80 -8.75
N HIS A 601 15.74 10.10 -9.06
CA HIS A 601 15.41 10.61 -10.39
C HIS A 601 16.59 10.57 -11.37
N ASP A 602 17.83 10.57 -10.89
CA ASP A 602 19.02 10.62 -11.74
C ASP A 602 19.51 9.21 -12.09
N ALA A 603 18.95 8.64 -13.17
CA ALA A 603 19.31 7.31 -13.68
C ALA A 603 20.81 7.16 -14.04
N GLY A 604 21.54 8.28 -14.21
CA GLY A 604 22.98 8.30 -14.46
C GLY A 604 23.87 8.21 -13.20
N CYS A 605 23.31 8.35 -11.99
CA CYS A 605 24.08 8.35 -10.72
C CYS A 605 24.16 6.96 -10.06
N ILE A 606 24.33 5.89 -10.86
CA ILE A 606 24.44 4.52 -10.32
C ILE A 606 25.73 4.32 -9.51
N GLU A 607 26.77 5.12 -9.76
CA GLU A 607 28.10 4.97 -9.16
C GLU A 607 28.32 5.76 -7.86
N GLY A 608 27.37 6.60 -7.43
CA GLY A 608 27.50 7.49 -6.28
C GLY A 608 26.54 7.18 -5.13
N ARG A 609 26.44 5.93 -4.67
CA ARG A 609 25.54 5.57 -3.56
C ARG A 609 26.10 5.93 -2.19
N VAL A 610 26.29 7.23 -1.99
CA VAL A 610 26.95 7.79 -0.83
C VAL A 610 26.27 7.39 0.49
N PHE A 611 24.94 7.21 0.50
CA PHE A 611 24.16 6.88 1.70
C PHE A 611 23.68 5.42 1.81
N ASP A 612 24.26 4.47 1.06
CA ASP A 612 23.89 3.07 1.18
C ASP A 612 24.08 2.54 2.62
N GLY A 613 23.04 1.89 3.17
CA GLY A 613 23.03 1.37 4.54
C GLY A 613 22.88 2.42 5.66
N VAL A 614 22.84 3.72 5.33
CA VAL A 614 22.62 4.78 6.33
C VAL A 614 21.20 4.74 6.88
N ALA A 615 20.19 4.49 6.04
CA ALA A 615 18.79 4.47 6.45
C ALA A 615 18.50 3.44 7.55
N GLU A 616 19.09 2.24 7.48
CA GLU A 616 18.92 1.20 8.50
C GLU A 616 19.50 1.62 9.84
N LYS A 617 20.73 2.14 9.84
CA LYS A 617 21.41 2.62 11.05
C LYS A 617 20.67 3.82 11.65
N LEU A 618 20.14 4.69 10.80
CA LEU A 618 19.37 5.86 11.20
C LEU A 618 18.05 5.44 11.89
N LEU A 619 17.35 4.44 11.34
CA LEU A 619 16.15 3.89 11.97
C LEU A 619 16.45 3.32 13.36
N GLN A 620 17.48 2.48 13.48
CA GLN A 620 17.89 1.89 14.76
C GLN A 620 18.24 2.98 15.78
N PHE A 621 18.95 4.02 15.34
CA PHE A 621 19.32 5.16 16.19
C PHE A 621 18.10 5.94 16.68
N ILE A 622 17.17 6.30 15.80
CA ILE A 622 15.97 7.09 16.16
C ILE A 622 15.09 6.31 17.12
N VAL A 623 14.87 5.02 16.86
CA VAL A 623 14.13 4.14 17.78
C VAL A 623 14.83 4.05 19.13
N ALA A 624 16.16 3.94 19.15
CA ALA A 624 16.94 3.93 20.37
C ALA A 624 16.91 5.28 21.12
N LEU A 625 16.70 6.40 20.43
CA LEU A 625 16.62 7.73 21.01
C LEU A 625 15.27 8.00 21.68
N ASP A 626 14.19 7.39 21.17
CA ASP A 626 12.83 7.46 21.72
C ASP A 626 12.65 6.63 23.01
N ASP A 627 13.63 5.80 23.38
CA ASP A 627 13.63 5.02 24.63
C ASP A 627 13.70 5.93 25.87
N ASP A 628 12.56 6.04 26.56
CA ASP A 628 12.34 6.92 27.71
C ASP A 628 13.10 6.51 28.98
N LYS A 629 13.68 5.30 28.99
CA LYS A 629 14.45 4.74 30.12
C LYS A 629 15.89 5.24 30.15
N LYS A 630 16.38 5.88 29.09
CA LYS A 630 17.76 6.39 29.02
C LYS A 630 17.86 7.76 29.69
N SER A 631 18.94 7.97 30.45
CA SER A 631 19.27 9.31 30.96
C SER A 631 19.71 10.21 29.79
N VAL A 632 19.58 11.53 29.96
CA VAL A 632 20.05 12.50 28.95
C VAL A 632 21.54 12.31 28.65
N ASP A 633 22.36 12.03 29.65
CA ASP A 633 23.79 11.75 29.44
C ASP A 633 23.98 10.59 28.45
N LYS A 634 23.24 9.49 28.63
CA LYS A 634 23.29 8.34 27.72
C LYS A 634 22.76 8.68 26.33
N GLN A 635 21.71 9.47 26.23
CA GLN A 635 21.15 9.89 24.94
C GLN A 635 22.15 10.77 24.16
N VAL A 636 22.79 11.74 24.82
CA VAL A 636 23.80 12.61 24.20
C VAL A 636 25.03 11.80 23.77
N HIS A 637 25.53 10.90 24.62
CA HIS A 637 26.66 10.03 24.27
C HIS A 637 26.34 9.16 23.06
N MET A 638 25.16 8.53 23.06
CA MET A 638 24.69 7.71 21.93
C MET A 638 24.59 8.53 20.65
N ALA A 639 24.04 9.75 20.71
CA ALA A 639 23.94 10.64 19.57
C ALA A 639 25.31 11.06 19.05
N LEU A 640 26.23 11.46 19.92
CA LEU A 640 27.60 11.82 19.54
C LEU A 640 28.34 10.64 18.91
N GLN A 641 28.23 9.45 19.48
CA GLN A 641 28.83 8.23 18.91
C GLN A 641 28.27 7.93 17.51
N PHE A 642 26.95 8.02 17.35
CA PHE A 642 26.28 7.76 16.09
C PHE A 642 26.69 8.77 15.01
N TRP A 643 26.49 10.07 15.26
CA TRP A 643 26.75 11.15 14.30
C TRP A 643 28.24 11.35 14.03
N ASN A 644 29.13 10.95 14.95
CA ASN A 644 30.57 10.95 14.72
C ASN A 644 31.09 9.68 14.03
N SER A 645 30.27 8.64 13.88
CA SER A 645 30.72 7.38 13.30
C SER A 645 31.14 7.58 11.84
N LYS A 646 32.17 6.85 11.41
CA LYS A 646 32.63 6.86 10.00
C LYS A 646 31.50 6.51 9.02
N ALA A 647 30.56 5.66 9.43
CA ALA A 647 29.42 5.25 8.64
C ALA A 647 28.42 6.38 8.35
N ILE A 648 28.40 7.44 9.16
CA ILE A 648 27.52 8.60 8.97
C ILE A 648 28.32 9.80 8.44
N ARG A 649 29.49 10.08 9.03
CA ARG A 649 30.34 11.20 8.60
C ARG A 649 30.90 11.01 7.21
N GLY A 650 31.33 9.80 6.85
CA GLY A 650 31.88 9.50 5.53
C GLY A 650 30.93 9.96 4.43
N PRO A 651 29.69 9.42 4.39
CA PRO A 651 28.66 9.83 3.44
C PRO A 651 28.40 11.34 3.40
N ILE A 652 28.21 11.97 4.56
CA ILE A 652 27.87 13.40 4.64
C ILE A 652 29.02 14.29 4.15
N CYS A 653 30.27 13.92 4.46
CA CYS A 653 31.45 14.73 4.21
C CYS A 653 32.15 14.42 2.87
N SER A 654 31.85 13.30 2.21
CA SER A 654 32.39 12.97 0.88
C SER A 654 31.66 13.73 -0.23
N SER A 655 32.42 14.23 -1.21
CA SER A 655 31.84 14.80 -2.44
C SER A 655 31.27 13.67 -3.30
N PRO A 656 30.09 13.83 -3.94
CA PRO A 656 29.57 12.85 -4.88
C PRO A 656 30.44 12.66 -6.14
N TRP A 657 31.45 13.51 -6.35
CA TRP A 657 32.34 13.53 -7.53
C TRP A 657 33.80 13.12 -7.25
N SER A 658 34.09 12.52 -6.08
CA SER A 658 35.44 12.07 -5.71
C SER A 658 35.68 10.59 -5.93
#